data_AF-A0A7R9CYT8-F1
#
_entry.id   AF-A0A7R9CYT8-F1
#
_cell.length_a   1.000
_cell.length_b   1.000
_cell.length_c   1.000
_cell.angle_alpha   90.00
_cell.angle_beta   90.00
_cell.angle_gamma   90.00
#
_symmetry.space_group_name_H-M   'P 1'
#
loop_
_entity.id
_entity.type
_entity.pdbx_description
1 polymer ?
#
loop_
_entity_poly.entity_id
_entity_poly.type
_entity_poly.pdbx_seq_one_letter_code
_entity_poly.pdbx_strand_id
1 'polypeptide(L)'
;MLQNLERQLEGQRPLLADAESAGEQLCEVLSDPASRAEIQGKLTAVGRQYNNLQKKLDHRKAELENSLRDGRQFETSCATTLGWLVDELGGMSERLLVSADRHTLQQQLDHHEPVYKEVMNKEHEVIMLLNKGRDMLSRINNQRTDNRNLQRDLDKIQQQWDKLRKDTLERNTRLQTCMEHCRKYYRAQESLIPWLSQAEDKLETLQPASFKRKDIERQLKELGTFRNEVWKRSGEYENNRTLGDTFHGACDIDKEVVKGELLHMKQKWDKLNNDLLERTQSLEDTARRLSDFNENLRDLQHSLQRCEDKLSSHDALGGAAKDPKLLDRIKDEVETLADRLDELTAKLDDRCSELQSAATAVTQFNDQVKGLTHDLSDLENELDSMKPPGRDLKTVRGQLDDTGKLVKKINKASGDVANTVLAGEHLVDSGFAPDTATTREQVELLQRQLGRLDERARAREEDLDASLGKLENFYQIHTAVMEEVGEASEEVRKMKAVSSEVEGIKTQQQDFRSFQKTHIDPLSHQIEGCNRLGQGLIQSAAGGVNTASLEKDLEKMNDKWNDLKGRLNERGRKLDVGLLQSGKFQEALDGLAKWLADTEEMVANQKPPSADYKVVKAQLQEQKFLKKMLLDRQNSMSSLFAMGNEVAAAADPVEKKAIERQLKELMQRFDNLTEGASQRMTALEQAMSVAKDFQDKMVPLLDWLDRTEKKVKDMELVPTDEEKIQQRIKEQHALHNDILRKKPDFSDLTEVASNLMSLVGEDEALLLADKLQETTDRYTALVAGSEDVGQLLEASRAGLRHLVLTYQDLQAWMEGAERRLGKYRVLAVHTDKLLEQMDDLADLTEEIANHQAQVDGTVDSGLELMKHISNDEALQLKDKLDSLQRRYNDLTSRGADLLKHAHEALPLVQQFYNCHNRLVDWMMGAEAQIQSAEPREEDIARLELDIQGEFRPVLESINQVGPQLCQISPGEGAQTIEGLVTRDNRRFDAIAEQIQRKGERIQLSKQVRKFP
;
A
#
# COMPACT_ATOMS: atom_id res chain seq x y z
N MET A 1 -20.86 4.38 -19.28
CA MET A 1 -22.24 4.58 -19.77
C MET A 1 -23.26 4.59 -18.62
N LEU A 2 -23.35 3.54 -17.80
CA LEU A 2 -24.33 3.47 -16.70
C LEU A 2 -24.15 4.57 -15.62
N GLN A 3 -22.91 4.88 -15.23
CA GLN A 3 -22.61 6.03 -14.35
C GLN A 3 -23.06 7.38 -14.93
N ASN A 4 -23.10 7.52 -16.26
CA ASN A 4 -23.60 8.74 -16.91
C ASN A 4 -25.13 8.81 -16.82
N LEU A 5 -25.82 7.68 -17.01
CA LEU A 5 -27.28 7.58 -16.83
C LEU A 5 -27.70 7.80 -15.37
N GLU A 6 -26.89 7.32 -14.41
CA GLU A 6 -27.08 7.56 -12.97
C GLU A 6 -26.96 9.06 -12.65
N ARG A 7 -25.88 9.71 -13.12
CA ARG A 7 -25.69 11.16 -12.95
C ARG A 7 -26.79 11.98 -13.61
N GLN A 8 -27.26 11.56 -14.79
CA GLN A 8 -28.35 12.21 -15.50
C GLN A 8 -29.67 12.08 -14.73
N LEU A 9 -30.02 10.89 -14.22
CA LEU A 9 -31.24 10.66 -13.46
C LEU A 9 -31.20 11.39 -12.09
N GLU A 10 -30.05 11.40 -11.43
CA GLU A 10 -29.86 12.13 -10.17
C GLU A 10 -29.97 13.65 -10.36
N GLY A 11 -29.48 14.16 -11.50
CA GLY A 11 -29.68 15.56 -11.91
C GLY A 11 -31.14 15.95 -12.19
N GLN A 12 -32.04 14.99 -12.46
CA GLN A 12 -33.48 15.27 -12.63
C GLN A 12 -34.26 15.30 -11.30
N ARG A 13 -33.66 14.83 -10.19
CA ARG A 13 -34.33 14.77 -8.89
C ARG A 13 -34.72 16.14 -8.33
N PRO A 14 -33.87 17.20 -8.42
CA PRO A 14 -34.26 18.55 -8.00
C PRO A 14 -35.43 19.09 -8.83
N LEU A 15 -35.42 18.87 -10.15
CA LEU A 15 -36.50 19.31 -11.05
C LEU A 15 -37.84 18.63 -10.75
N LEU A 16 -37.81 17.34 -10.37
CA LEU A 16 -39.00 16.63 -9.91
C LEU A 16 -39.53 17.20 -8.59
N ALA A 17 -38.64 17.47 -7.63
CA ALA A 17 -39.01 18.06 -6.34
C ALA A 17 -39.59 19.49 -6.50
N ASP A 18 -39.02 20.29 -7.40
CA ASP A 18 -39.54 21.62 -7.74
C ASP A 18 -40.92 21.52 -8.40
N ALA A 19 -41.14 20.55 -9.29
CA ALA A 19 -42.44 20.31 -9.91
C ALA A 19 -43.50 19.83 -8.89
N GLU A 20 -43.12 18.95 -7.96
CA GLU A 20 -43.98 18.48 -6.87
C GLU A 20 -44.40 19.65 -5.96
N SER A 21 -43.44 20.47 -5.53
CA SER A 21 -43.68 21.68 -4.71
C SER A 21 -44.56 22.71 -5.44
N ALA A 22 -44.26 23.01 -6.70
CA ALA A 22 -45.06 23.93 -7.50
C ALA A 22 -46.49 23.41 -7.74
N GLY A 23 -46.66 22.10 -7.95
CA GLY A 23 -47.98 21.50 -8.11
C GLY A 23 -48.77 21.43 -6.80
N GLU A 24 -48.13 21.33 -5.64
CA GLU A 24 -48.76 21.44 -4.33
C GLU A 24 -49.29 22.86 -4.10
N GLN A 25 -48.47 23.88 -4.37
CA GLN A 25 -48.87 25.30 -4.31
C GLN A 25 -50.02 25.62 -5.28
N LEU A 26 -49.96 25.10 -6.52
CA LEU A 26 -51.06 25.23 -7.49
C LEU A 26 -52.35 24.57 -6.99
N CYS A 27 -52.25 23.42 -6.30
CA CYS A 27 -53.41 22.76 -5.70
C CYS A 27 -54.03 23.54 -4.54
N GLU A 28 -53.29 24.41 -3.85
CA GLU A 28 -53.83 25.26 -2.78
C GLU A 28 -54.64 26.45 -3.33
N VAL A 29 -54.26 26.97 -4.51
CA VAL A 29 -54.88 28.16 -5.12
C VAL A 29 -56.10 27.81 -5.98
N LEU A 30 -56.16 26.60 -6.53
CA LEU A 30 -57.25 26.16 -7.40
C LEU A 30 -58.54 25.82 -6.62
N SER A 31 -59.63 26.50 -6.93
CA SER A 31 -60.95 26.25 -6.34
C SER A 31 -61.64 25.00 -6.93
N ASP A 32 -61.38 24.66 -8.19
CA ASP A 32 -61.97 23.52 -8.90
C ASP A 32 -61.32 22.17 -8.51
N PRO A 33 -62.08 21.16 -8.05
CA PRO A 33 -61.55 19.84 -7.71
C PRO A 33 -61.01 19.04 -8.90
N ALA A 34 -61.57 19.21 -10.11
CA ALA A 34 -61.15 18.45 -11.28
C ALA A 34 -59.72 18.82 -11.72
N SER A 35 -59.41 20.11 -11.73
CA SER A 35 -58.08 20.65 -12.05
C SER A 35 -57.01 20.21 -11.04
N ARG A 36 -57.36 20.15 -9.75
CA ARG A 36 -56.45 19.64 -8.69
C ARG A 36 -56.15 18.15 -8.87
N ALA A 37 -57.17 17.35 -9.17
CA ALA A 37 -57.01 15.93 -9.46
C ALA A 37 -56.15 15.70 -10.72
N GLU A 38 -56.28 16.55 -11.74
CA GLU A 38 -55.46 16.47 -12.95
C GLU A 38 -53.97 16.76 -12.69
N ILE A 39 -53.66 17.80 -11.92
CA ILE A 39 -52.27 18.16 -11.54
C ILE A 39 -51.65 17.07 -10.69
N GLN A 40 -52.35 16.59 -9.65
CA GLN A 40 -51.88 15.47 -8.83
C GLN A 40 -51.70 14.20 -9.66
N GLY A 41 -52.59 13.93 -10.63
CA GLY A 41 -52.46 12.82 -11.56
C GLY A 41 -51.21 12.90 -12.43
N LYS A 42 -50.89 14.09 -12.96
CA LYS A 42 -49.68 14.34 -13.76
C LYS A 42 -48.40 14.21 -12.92
N LEU A 43 -48.35 14.80 -11.72
CA LEU A 43 -47.20 14.65 -10.81
C LEU A 43 -46.98 13.20 -10.41
N THR A 44 -48.05 12.48 -10.06
CA THR A 44 -47.99 11.05 -9.75
C THR A 44 -47.47 10.24 -10.94
N ALA A 45 -47.85 10.59 -12.17
CA ALA A 45 -47.37 9.92 -13.37
C ALA A 45 -45.86 10.13 -13.60
N VAL A 46 -45.35 11.36 -13.44
CA VAL A 46 -43.92 11.67 -13.59
C VAL A 46 -43.10 11.05 -12.45
N GLY A 47 -43.57 11.13 -11.21
CA GLY A 47 -42.93 10.45 -10.07
C GLY A 47 -42.87 8.94 -10.23
N ARG A 48 -43.90 8.30 -10.80
CA ARG A 48 -43.86 6.88 -11.18
C ARG A 48 -42.83 6.58 -12.25
N GLN A 49 -42.70 7.43 -13.27
CA GLN A 49 -41.69 7.25 -14.33
C GLN A 49 -40.27 7.35 -13.78
N TYR A 50 -40.00 8.35 -12.93
CA TYR A 50 -38.70 8.51 -12.25
C TYR A 50 -38.36 7.27 -11.42
N ASN A 51 -39.27 6.82 -10.56
CA ASN A 51 -39.07 5.64 -9.72
C ASN A 51 -38.88 4.35 -10.53
N ASN A 52 -39.58 4.21 -11.67
CA ASN A 52 -39.40 3.07 -12.56
C ASN A 52 -38.03 3.09 -13.26
N LEU A 53 -37.56 4.27 -13.67
CA LEU A 53 -36.21 4.43 -14.24
C LEU A 53 -35.13 4.16 -13.20
N GLN A 54 -35.30 4.65 -11.96
CA GLN A 54 -34.39 4.37 -10.85
C GLN A 54 -34.30 2.87 -10.58
N LYS A 55 -35.44 2.17 -10.45
CA LYS A 55 -35.47 0.71 -10.27
C LYS A 55 -34.78 -0.05 -11.41
N LYS A 56 -34.97 0.38 -12.66
CA LYS A 56 -34.31 -0.23 -13.82
C LYS A 56 -32.79 0.01 -13.80
N LEU A 57 -32.37 1.21 -13.40
CA LEU A 57 -30.96 1.56 -13.24
C LEU A 57 -30.31 0.73 -12.12
N ASP A 58 -30.93 0.65 -10.96
CA ASP A 58 -30.47 -0.13 -9.81
C ASP A 58 -30.38 -1.62 -10.15
N HIS A 59 -31.39 -2.15 -10.83
CA HIS A 59 -31.39 -3.54 -11.31
C HIS A 59 -30.24 -3.79 -12.28
N ARG A 60 -30.03 -2.90 -13.26
CA ARG A 60 -28.96 -3.06 -14.24
C ARG A 60 -27.57 -2.88 -13.63
N LYS A 61 -27.44 -2.04 -12.60
CA LYS A 61 -26.22 -1.87 -11.80
C LYS A 61 -25.90 -3.15 -11.04
N ALA A 62 -26.87 -3.71 -10.32
CA ALA A 62 -26.72 -4.99 -9.62
C ALA A 62 -26.37 -6.15 -10.57
N GLU A 63 -26.99 -6.22 -11.76
CA GLU A 63 -26.66 -7.22 -12.78
C GLU A 63 -25.21 -7.11 -13.27
N LEU A 64 -24.73 -5.88 -13.53
CA LEU A 64 -23.35 -5.66 -13.97
C LEU A 64 -22.33 -5.87 -12.86
N GLU A 65 -22.63 -5.46 -11.64
CA GLU A 65 -21.78 -5.70 -10.47
C GLU A 65 -21.63 -7.19 -10.18
N ASN A 66 -22.73 -7.95 -10.25
CA ASN A 66 -22.68 -9.42 -10.15
C ASN A 66 -21.88 -10.03 -11.31
N SER A 67 -22.09 -9.58 -12.55
CA SER A 67 -21.34 -10.09 -13.72
C SER A 67 -19.84 -9.78 -13.62
N LEU A 68 -19.46 -8.60 -13.12
CA LEU A 68 -18.07 -8.22 -12.87
C LEU A 68 -17.45 -9.04 -11.73
N ARG A 69 -18.22 -9.31 -10.67
CA ARG A 69 -17.79 -10.16 -9.56
C ARG A 69 -17.56 -11.59 -10.03
N ASP A 70 -18.50 -12.15 -10.79
CA ASP A 70 -18.40 -13.48 -11.38
C ASP A 70 -17.21 -13.58 -12.35
N GLY A 71 -16.98 -12.54 -13.15
CA GLY A 71 -15.81 -12.43 -14.04
C GLY A 71 -14.48 -12.42 -13.28
N ARG A 72 -14.35 -11.60 -12.23
CA ARG A 72 -13.13 -11.53 -11.39
C ARG A 72 -12.88 -12.84 -10.64
N GLN A 73 -13.92 -13.46 -10.11
CA GLN A 73 -13.80 -14.77 -9.46
C GLN A 73 -13.33 -15.83 -10.46
N PHE A 74 -13.87 -15.81 -11.69
CA PHE A 74 -13.45 -16.72 -12.74
C PHE A 74 -11.99 -16.51 -13.16
N GLU A 75 -11.56 -15.27 -13.37
CA GLU A 75 -10.16 -14.95 -13.67
C GLU A 75 -9.22 -15.43 -12.55
N THR A 76 -9.61 -15.26 -11.29
CA THR A 76 -8.85 -15.77 -10.14
C THR A 76 -8.76 -17.29 -10.15
N SER A 77 -9.86 -17.99 -10.44
CA SER A 77 -9.86 -19.45 -10.58
C SER A 77 -8.96 -19.91 -11.73
N CYS A 78 -9.02 -19.25 -12.90
CA CYS A 78 -8.12 -19.52 -14.02
C CYS A 78 -6.64 -19.33 -13.65
N ALA A 79 -6.29 -18.23 -12.98
CA ALA A 79 -4.92 -17.98 -12.54
C ALA A 79 -4.44 -19.03 -11.53
N THR A 80 -5.29 -19.41 -10.59
CA THR A 80 -4.97 -20.45 -9.58
C THR A 80 -4.76 -21.81 -10.24
N THR A 81 -5.65 -22.22 -11.15
CA THR A 81 -5.53 -23.48 -11.89
C THR A 81 -4.30 -23.48 -12.80
N LEU A 82 -3.99 -22.37 -13.48
CA LEU A 82 -2.77 -22.25 -14.29
C LEU A 82 -1.50 -22.34 -13.44
N GLY A 83 -1.48 -21.71 -12.26
CA GLY A 83 -0.35 -21.83 -11.32
C GLY A 83 -0.13 -23.28 -10.89
N TRP A 84 -1.19 -23.95 -10.43
CA TRP A 84 -1.14 -25.36 -10.05
C TRP A 84 -0.70 -26.27 -11.21
N LEU A 85 -1.22 -26.06 -12.42
CA LEU A 85 -0.82 -26.81 -13.61
C LEU A 85 0.67 -26.65 -13.92
N VAL A 86 1.21 -25.44 -13.77
CA VAL A 86 2.64 -25.16 -14.00
C VAL A 86 3.51 -25.84 -12.94
N ASP A 87 3.12 -25.78 -11.68
CA ASP A 87 3.86 -26.39 -10.57
C ASP A 87 3.91 -27.92 -10.70
N GLU A 88 2.76 -28.57 -10.95
CA GLU A 88 2.67 -30.03 -11.13
C GLU A 88 3.41 -30.51 -12.39
N LEU A 89 3.27 -29.80 -13.52
CA LEU A 89 4.05 -30.10 -14.73
C LEU A 89 5.56 -29.90 -14.51
N GLY A 90 5.94 -28.93 -13.68
CA GLY A 90 7.33 -28.71 -13.27
C GLY A 90 7.87 -29.89 -12.47
N GLY A 91 7.10 -30.37 -11.49
CA GLY A 91 7.43 -31.56 -10.68
C GLY A 91 7.51 -32.85 -11.49
N MET A 92 6.79 -32.94 -12.62
CA MET A 92 6.78 -34.09 -13.52
C MET A 92 7.77 -34.00 -14.69
N SER A 93 8.64 -32.99 -14.71
CA SER A 93 9.55 -32.73 -15.84
C SER A 93 10.66 -33.77 -16.04
N GLU A 94 11.03 -34.52 -14.99
CA GLU A 94 12.04 -35.57 -15.07
C GLU A 94 11.47 -36.89 -15.60
N ARG A 95 12.21 -37.51 -16.54
CA ARG A 95 11.86 -38.83 -17.10
C ARG A 95 11.88 -39.89 -16.00
N LEU A 96 10.75 -40.56 -15.76
CA LEU A 96 10.69 -41.71 -14.85
C LEU A 96 11.59 -42.86 -15.33
N LEU A 97 12.51 -43.28 -14.46
CA LEU A 97 13.30 -44.50 -14.58
C LEU A 97 12.81 -45.53 -13.55
N VAL A 98 12.19 -46.61 -14.02
CA VAL A 98 11.58 -47.64 -13.15
C VAL A 98 12.68 -48.56 -12.59
N SER A 99 12.73 -48.74 -11.27
CA SER A 99 13.74 -49.61 -10.63
C SER A 99 13.36 -51.09 -10.66
N ALA A 100 14.36 -51.97 -10.80
CA ALA A 100 14.21 -53.42 -10.63
C ALA A 100 14.37 -53.87 -9.16
N ASP A 101 14.79 -52.98 -8.25
CA ASP A 101 14.78 -53.27 -6.82
C ASP A 101 13.36 -53.17 -6.26
N ARG A 102 12.90 -54.22 -5.57
CA ARG A 102 11.52 -54.33 -5.09
C ARG A 102 11.15 -53.20 -4.12
N HIS A 103 12.04 -52.80 -3.22
CA HIS A 103 11.77 -51.77 -2.23
C HIS A 103 11.73 -50.38 -2.87
N THR A 104 12.68 -50.09 -3.74
CA THR A 104 12.77 -48.84 -4.49
C THR A 104 11.57 -48.68 -5.43
N LEU A 105 11.16 -49.74 -6.13
CA LEU A 105 9.96 -49.74 -6.96
C LEU A 105 8.68 -49.48 -6.16
N GLN A 106 8.58 -50.02 -4.94
CA GLN A 106 7.45 -49.73 -4.04
C GLN A 106 7.47 -48.27 -3.57
N GLN A 107 8.63 -47.72 -3.22
CA GLN A 107 8.76 -46.29 -2.88
C GLN A 107 8.42 -45.38 -4.06
N GLN A 108 8.81 -45.73 -5.29
CA GLN A 108 8.46 -45.00 -6.51
C GLN A 108 6.94 -44.96 -6.72
N LEU A 109 6.23 -46.06 -6.42
CA LEU A 109 4.77 -46.10 -6.41
C LEU A 109 4.17 -45.24 -5.30
N ASP A 110 4.64 -45.41 -4.06
CA ASP A 110 4.11 -44.70 -2.89
C ASP A 110 4.31 -43.19 -3.00
N HIS A 111 5.38 -42.74 -3.67
CA HIS A 111 5.65 -41.33 -3.94
C HIS A 111 4.78 -40.76 -5.08
N HIS A 112 4.48 -41.55 -6.11
CA HIS A 112 3.67 -41.10 -7.26
C HIS A 112 2.15 -41.17 -6.98
N GLU A 113 1.72 -42.07 -6.09
CA GLU A 113 0.30 -42.31 -5.78
C GLU A 113 -0.46 -41.05 -5.29
N PRO A 114 0.09 -40.18 -4.41
CA PRO A 114 -0.57 -38.94 -4.01
C PRO A 114 -0.78 -37.98 -5.18
N VAL A 115 0.24 -37.81 -6.05
CA VAL A 115 0.18 -36.95 -7.24
C VAL A 115 -0.89 -37.46 -8.20
N TYR A 116 -0.91 -38.78 -8.48
CA TYR A 116 -1.95 -39.39 -9.30
C TYR A 116 -3.36 -39.14 -8.74
N LYS A 117 -3.57 -39.32 -7.42
CA LYS A 117 -4.86 -39.06 -6.78
C LYS A 117 -5.26 -37.60 -6.85
N GLU A 118 -4.34 -36.68 -6.60
CA GLU A 118 -4.61 -35.25 -6.65
C GLU A 118 -5.04 -34.81 -8.05
N VAL A 119 -4.29 -35.21 -9.08
CA VAL A 119 -4.64 -34.93 -10.48
C VAL A 119 -6.03 -35.50 -10.81
N MET A 120 -6.32 -36.77 -10.47
CA MET A 120 -7.64 -37.34 -10.77
C MET A 120 -8.78 -36.66 -10.00
N ASN A 121 -8.56 -36.25 -8.75
CA ASN A 121 -9.56 -35.53 -7.95
C ASN A 121 -9.85 -34.13 -8.51
N LYS A 122 -8.86 -33.47 -9.13
CA LYS A 122 -8.98 -32.14 -9.75
C LYS A 122 -9.67 -32.16 -11.11
N GLU A 123 -9.89 -33.34 -11.72
CA GLU A 123 -10.47 -33.47 -13.06
C GLU A 123 -11.82 -32.76 -13.20
N HIS A 124 -12.73 -33.00 -12.26
CA HIS A 124 -14.05 -32.39 -12.31
C HIS A 124 -13.98 -30.86 -12.20
N GLU A 125 -13.11 -30.34 -11.34
CA GLU A 125 -12.94 -28.90 -11.11
C GLU A 125 -12.42 -28.20 -12.38
N VAL A 126 -11.42 -28.77 -13.05
CA VAL A 126 -10.85 -28.21 -14.29
C VAL A 126 -11.88 -28.26 -15.43
N ILE A 127 -12.63 -29.36 -15.56
CA ILE A 127 -13.70 -29.47 -16.57
C ILE A 127 -14.79 -28.43 -16.32
N MET A 128 -15.21 -28.25 -15.06
CA MET A 128 -16.22 -27.25 -14.70
C MET A 128 -15.74 -25.82 -14.99
N LEU A 129 -14.46 -25.52 -14.73
CA LEU A 129 -13.84 -24.24 -15.04
C LEU A 129 -13.84 -23.98 -16.56
N LEU A 130 -13.42 -24.96 -17.36
CA LEU A 130 -13.40 -24.86 -18.83
C LEU A 130 -14.80 -24.67 -19.41
N ASN A 131 -15.80 -25.42 -18.91
CA ASN A 131 -17.19 -25.27 -19.32
C ASN A 131 -17.74 -23.88 -18.98
N LYS A 132 -17.50 -23.41 -17.75
CA LYS A 132 -17.92 -22.07 -17.30
C LYS A 132 -17.26 -20.96 -18.12
N GLY A 133 -16.00 -21.14 -18.52
CA GLY A 133 -15.28 -20.22 -19.42
C GLY A 133 -15.86 -20.20 -20.83
N ARG A 134 -16.18 -21.37 -21.39
CA ARG A 134 -16.82 -21.50 -22.70
C ARG A 134 -18.22 -20.87 -22.73
N ASP A 135 -18.99 -21.00 -21.65
CA ASP A 135 -20.28 -20.34 -21.49
C ASP A 135 -20.15 -18.81 -21.42
N MET A 136 -19.13 -18.29 -20.72
CA MET A 136 -18.84 -16.85 -20.70
C MET A 136 -18.44 -16.32 -22.07
N LEU A 137 -17.57 -17.04 -22.79
CA LEU A 137 -17.19 -16.68 -24.16
C LEU A 137 -18.38 -16.69 -25.12
N SER A 138 -19.29 -17.65 -24.98
CA SER A 138 -20.57 -17.70 -25.72
C SER A 138 -21.42 -16.45 -25.48
N ARG A 139 -21.57 -16.02 -24.22
CA ARG A 139 -22.32 -14.79 -23.86
C ARG A 139 -21.65 -13.52 -24.38
N ILE A 140 -20.32 -13.46 -24.34
CA ILE A 140 -19.51 -12.31 -24.75
C ILE A 140 -19.46 -12.18 -26.29
N ASN A 141 -19.33 -13.29 -27.02
CA ASN A 141 -19.36 -13.30 -28.49
C ASN A 141 -20.72 -12.87 -29.05
N ASN A 142 -21.83 -13.25 -28.39
CA ASN A 142 -23.17 -12.76 -28.74
C ASN A 142 -23.32 -11.24 -28.58
N GLN A 143 -22.44 -10.59 -27.79
CA GLN A 143 -22.38 -9.15 -27.60
C GLN A 143 -21.34 -8.45 -28.51
N ARG A 144 -20.78 -9.15 -29.52
CA ARG A 144 -19.76 -8.63 -30.47
C ARG A 144 -18.53 -8.02 -29.79
N THR A 145 -18.13 -8.55 -28.64
CA THR A 145 -16.95 -8.08 -27.90
C THR A 145 -15.88 -9.19 -27.91
N ASP A 146 -14.74 -8.99 -28.55
CA ASP A 146 -13.68 -10.00 -28.62
C ASP A 146 -12.88 -10.05 -27.31
N ASN A 147 -12.89 -11.16 -26.57
CA ASN A 147 -12.02 -11.39 -25.40
C ASN A 147 -10.95 -12.45 -25.68
N ARG A 148 -9.92 -12.04 -26.44
CA ARG A 148 -8.81 -12.91 -26.86
C ARG A 148 -7.97 -13.44 -25.69
N ASN A 149 -7.89 -12.72 -24.58
CA ASN A 149 -7.11 -13.12 -23.42
C ASN A 149 -7.75 -14.31 -22.71
N LEU A 150 -9.06 -14.25 -22.46
CA LEU A 150 -9.81 -15.34 -21.84
C LEU A 150 -9.75 -16.63 -22.68
N GLN A 151 -9.92 -16.51 -24.00
CA GLN A 151 -9.80 -17.65 -24.91
C GLN A 151 -8.40 -18.28 -24.82
N ARG A 152 -7.34 -17.48 -24.87
CA ARG A 152 -5.95 -17.95 -24.76
C ARG A 152 -5.69 -18.68 -23.44
N ASP A 153 -6.22 -18.15 -22.33
CA ASP A 153 -5.97 -18.74 -21.02
C ASP A 153 -6.73 -20.06 -20.85
N LEU A 154 -7.94 -20.19 -21.41
CA LEU A 154 -8.67 -21.47 -21.46
C LEU A 154 -7.98 -22.51 -22.35
N ASP A 155 -7.46 -22.09 -23.51
CA ASP A 155 -6.71 -22.98 -24.40
C ASP A 155 -5.43 -23.48 -23.72
N LYS A 156 -4.75 -22.62 -22.96
CA LYS A 156 -3.58 -23.00 -22.15
C LYS A 156 -3.93 -23.99 -21.04
N ILE A 157 -5.01 -23.72 -20.28
CA ILE A 157 -5.48 -24.64 -19.23
C ILE A 157 -5.79 -26.01 -19.84
N GLN A 158 -6.54 -26.05 -20.94
CA GLN A 158 -6.87 -27.30 -21.64
C GLN A 158 -5.61 -28.06 -22.06
N GLN A 159 -4.67 -27.38 -22.73
CA GLN A 159 -3.44 -28.01 -23.23
C GLN A 159 -2.56 -28.54 -22.09
N GLN A 160 -2.37 -27.76 -21.04
CA GLN A 160 -1.54 -28.15 -19.89
C GLN A 160 -2.19 -29.27 -19.08
N TRP A 161 -3.51 -29.20 -18.87
CA TRP A 161 -4.28 -30.25 -18.21
C TRP A 161 -4.22 -31.57 -18.95
N ASP A 162 -4.46 -31.57 -20.26
CA ASP A 162 -4.42 -32.79 -21.07
C ASP A 162 -3.04 -33.43 -21.03
N LYS A 163 -1.97 -32.62 -21.08
CA LYS A 163 -0.59 -33.09 -20.92
C LYS A 163 -0.35 -33.70 -19.53
N LEU A 164 -0.63 -32.95 -18.46
CA LEU A 164 -0.41 -33.41 -17.09
C LEU A 164 -1.17 -34.70 -16.79
N ARG A 165 -2.44 -34.75 -17.17
CA ARG A 165 -3.29 -35.94 -17.01
C ARG A 165 -2.71 -37.13 -17.75
N LYS A 166 -2.29 -36.95 -19.00
CA LYS A 166 -1.69 -38.00 -19.82
C LYS A 166 -0.40 -38.52 -19.18
N ASP A 167 0.54 -37.63 -18.90
CA ASP A 167 1.86 -37.99 -18.35
C ASP A 167 1.73 -38.69 -16.99
N THR A 168 0.84 -38.19 -16.13
CA THR A 168 0.56 -38.77 -14.80
C THR A 168 -0.08 -40.16 -14.90
N LEU A 169 -1.02 -40.35 -15.84
CA LEU A 169 -1.69 -41.63 -16.07
C LEU A 169 -0.73 -42.66 -16.68
N GLU A 170 0.09 -42.26 -17.65
CA GLU A 170 1.11 -43.12 -18.27
C GLU A 170 2.14 -43.56 -17.24
N ARG A 171 2.63 -42.62 -16.40
CA ARG A 171 3.58 -42.90 -15.30
C ARG A 171 2.99 -43.88 -14.29
N ASN A 172 1.76 -43.67 -13.85
CA ASN A 172 1.07 -44.57 -12.92
C ASN A 172 0.86 -45.96 -13.52
N THR A 173 0.38 -46.04 -14.76
CA THR A 173 0.15 -47.33 -15.46
C THR A 173 1.45 -48.12 -15.57
N ARG A 174 2.56 -47.43 -15.90
CA ARG A 174 3.88 -48.05 -16.05
C ARG A 174 4.40 -48.62 -14.73
N LEU A 175 4.32 -47.83 -13.65
CA LEU A 175 4.73 -48.27 -12.30
C LEU A 175 3.89 -49.45 -11.80
N GLN A 176 2.56 -49.37 -11.94
CA GLN A 176 1.65 -50.45 -11.53
C GLN A 176 1.89 -51.74 -12.31
N THR A 177 2.08 -51.64 -13.64
CA THR A 177 2.39 -52.80 -14.49
C THR A 177 3.72 -53.45 -14.08
N CYS A 178 4.76 -52.64 -13.84
CA CYS A 178 6.06 -53.16 -13.41
C CYS A 178 5.96 -53.84 -12.03
N MET A 179 5.24 -53.24 -11.09
CA MET A 179 5.01 -53.82 -9.77
C MET A 179 4.22 -55.13 -9.84
N GLU A 180 3.29 -55.27 -10.77
CA GLU A 180 2.59 -56.55 -10.99
C GLU A 180 3.54 -57.64 -11.51
N HIS A 181 4.46 -57.30 -12.41
CA HIS A 181 5.53 -58.22 -12.83
C HIS A 181 6.44 -58.61 -11.67
N CYS A 182 6.86 -57.64 -10.85
CA CYS A 182 7.63 -57.86 -9.62
C CYS A 182 6.93 -58.86 -8.68
N ARG A 183 5.63 -58.63 -8.40
CA ARG A 183 4.83 -59.50 -7.53
C ARG A 183 4.73 -60.93 -8.06
N LYS A 184 4.50 -61.10 -9.36
CA LYS A 184 4.42 -62.43 -9.99
C LYS A 184 5.75 -63.18 -9.91
N TYR A 185 6.86 -62.50 -10.17
CA TYR A 185 8.20 -63.07 -10.08
C TYR A 185 8.52 -63.54 -8.64
N TYR A 186 8.41 -62.66 -7.65
CA TYR A 186 8.75 -63.00 -6.27
C TYR A 186 7.79 -64.05 -5.66
N ARG A 187 6.50 -64.05 -6.03
CA ARG A 187 5.57 -65.14 -5.65
C ARG A 187 6.00 -66.50 -6.21
N ALA A 188 6.53 -66.55 -7.42
CA ALA A 188 7.06 -67.79 -7.99
C ALA A 188 8.35 -68.23 -7.26
N GLN A 189 9.18 -67.28 -6.82
CA GLN A 189 10.39 -67.58 -6.04
C GLN A 189 10.08 -68.13 -4.65
N GLU A 190 9.06 -67.62 -3.96
CA GLU A 190 8.64 -68.07 -2.63
C GLU A 190 8.36 -69.58 -2.57
N SER A 191 7.95 -70.20 -3.68
CA SER A 191 7.75 -71.65 -3.77
C SER A 191 9.00 -72.41 -4.24
N LEU A 192 9.72 -71.90 -5.24
CA LEU A 192 10.77 -72.66 -5.93
C LEU A 192 12.10 -72.67 -5.16
N ILE A 193 12.49 -71.55 -4.54
CA ILE A 193 13.79 -71.41 -3.86
C ILE A 193 13.87 -72.27 -2.58
N PRO A 194 12.84 -72.30 -1.71
CA PRO A 194 12.84 -73.20 -0.57
C PRO A 194 12.83 -74.68 -0.98
N TRP A 195 12.07 -75.03 -2.02
CA TRP A 195 12.06 -76.40 -2.54
C TRP A 195 13.42 -76.81 -3.10
N LEU A 196 14.10 -75.93 -3.86
CA LEU A 196 15.45 -76.19 -4.37
C LEU A 196 16.43 -76.46 -3.23
N SER A 197 16.38 -75.66 -2.17
CA SER A 197 17.26 -75.84 -1.00
C SER A 197 16.96 -77.15 -0.27
N GLN A 198 15.68 -77.50 -0.07
CA GLN A 198 15.29 -78.79 0.51
C GLN A 198 15.68 -79.99 -0.37
N ALA A 199 15.67 -79.84 -1.69
CA ALA A 199 16.07 -80.88 -2.63
C ALA A 199 17.59 -81.10 -2.61
N GLU A 200 18.38 -80.02 -2.48
CA GLU A 200 19.83 -80.09 -2.24
C GLU A 200 20.12 -80.85 -0.92
N ASP A 201 19.47 -80.48 0.19
CA ASP A 201 19.63 -81.15 1.49
C ASP A 201 19.22 -82.64 1.46
N LYS A 202 18.12 -82.96 0.75
CA LYS A 202 17.66 -84.34 0.57
C LYS A 202 18.68 -85.18 -0.19
N LEU A 203 19.43 -84.60 -1.14
CA LEU A 203 20.47 -85.32 -1.87
C LEU A 203 21.71 -85.56 -1.00
N GLU A 204 22.10 -84.58 -0.19
CA GLU A 204 23.26 -84.67 0.72
C GLU A 204 23.05 -85.67 1.87
N THR A 205 21.79 -85.86 2.31
CA THR A 205 21.42 -86.76 3.43
C THR A 205 21.29 -88.23 3.04
N LEU A 206 21.42 -88.58 1.75
CA LEU A 206 21.35 -89.98 1.31
C LEU A 206 22.56 -90.78 1.79
N GLN A 207 22.30 -91.98 2.33
CA GLN A 207 23.32 -92.84 2.96
C GLN A 207 24.53 -93.14 2.03
N PRO A 208 25.74 -93.32 2.59
CA PRO A 208 26.92 -93.79 1.85
C PRO A 208 26.69 -95.16 1.19
N ALA A 209 27.49 -95.46 0.16
CA ALA A 209 27.37 -96.72 -0.60
C ALA A 209 27.59 -97.95 0.30
N SER A 210 26.63 -98.88 0.30
CA SER A 210 26.68 -100.15 1.05
C SER A 210 27.41 -101.25 0.25
N PHE A 211 28.11 -102.17 0.92
CA PHE A 211 28.73 -103.36 0.29
C PHE A 211 27.79 -104.56 0.21
N LYS A 212 26.46 -104.34 0.25
CA LYS A 212 25.44 -105.38 0.07
C LYS A 212 24.63 -105.08 -1.18
N ARG A 213 24.58 -106.04 -2.12
CA ARG A 213 23.92 -105.88 -3.43
C ARG A 213 22.47 -105.36 -3.33
N LYS A 214 21.69 -105.93 -2.41
CA LYS A 214 20.28 -105.54 -2.18
C LYS A 214 20.12 -104.09 -1.71
N ASP A 215 21.10 -103.56 -0.98
CA ASP A 215 21.05 -102.18 -0.46
C ASP A 215 21.43 -101.17 -1.55
N ILE A 216 22.41 -101.49 -2.41
CA ILE A 216 22.77 -100.66 -3.58
C ILE A 216 21.58 -100.59 -4.56
N GLU A 217 20.93 -101.73 -4.85
CA GLU A 217 19.75 -101.78 -5.71
C GLU A 217 18.57 -100.96 -5.15
N ARG A 218 18.41 -100.93 -3.80
CA ARG A 218 17.42 -100.09 -3.12
C ARG A 218 17.73 -98.60 -3.29
N GLN A 219 18.98 -98.20 -3.05
CA GLN A 219 19.42 -96.79 -3.17
C GLN A 219 19.31 -96.28 -4.62
N LEU A 220 19.64 -97.10 -5.63
CA LEU A 220 19.47 -96.73 -7.04
C LEU A 220 17.99 -96.52 -7.42
N LYS A 221 17.08 -97.31 -6.85
CA LYS A 221 15.63 -97.13 -7.04
C LYS A 221 15.13 -95.82 -6.41
N GLU A 222 15.63 -95.47 -5.22
CA GLU A 222 15.31 -94.24 -4.50
C GLU A 222 15.81 -92.99 -5.25
N LEU A 223 17.05 -93.00 -5.75
CA LEU A 223 17.57 -91.95 -6.62
C LEU A 223 16.80 -91.83 -7.93
N GLY A 224 16.39 -92.96 -8.52
CA GLY A 224 15.53 -92.97 -9.71
C GLY A 224 14.17 -92.31 -9.47
N THR A 225 13.57 -92.49 -8.29
CA THR A 225 12.35 -91.77 -7.90
C THR A 225 12.59 -90.28 -7.68
N PHE A 226 13.69 -89.91 -7.02
CA PHE A 226 14.02 -88.51 -6.76
C PHE A 226 14.33 -87.73 -8.05
N ARG A 227 15.03 -88.35 -9.02
CA ARG A 227 15.25 -87.77 -10.36
C ARG A 227 13.94 -87.39 -11.05
N ASN A 228 12.92 -88.23 -10.92
CA ASN A 228 11.60 -87.97 -11.50
C ASN A 228 10.87 -86.82 -10.78
N GLU A 229 11.08 -86.64 -9.47
CA GLU A 229 10.56 -85.49 -8.71
C GLU A 229 11.19 -84.18 -9.18
N VAL A 230 12.53 -84.14 -9.36
CA VAL A 230 13.24 -82.97 -9.88
C VAL A 230 12.80 -82.64 -11.31
N TRP A 231 12.66 -83.65 -12.17
CA TRP A 231 12.20 -83.45 -13.55
C TRP A 231 10.79 -82.82 -13.62
N LYS A 232 9.86 -83.23 -12.75
CA LYS A 232 8.51 -82.65 -12.70
C LYS A 232 8.49 -81.16 -12.37
N ARG A 233 9.51 -80.64 -11.67
CA ARG A 233 9.63 -79.23 -11.30
C ARG A 233 10.33 -78.36 -12.35
N SER A 234 10.82 -78.95 -13.44
CA SER A 234 11.50 -78.21 -14.53
C SER A 234 10.63 -77.12 -15.16
N GLY A 235 9.32 -77.36 -15.29
CA GLY A 235 8.38 -76.35 -15.80
C GLY A 235 8.19 -75.16 -14.86
N GLU A 236 8.28 -75.37 -13.54
CA GLU A 236 8.19 -74.28 -12.55
C GLU A 236 9.44 -73.40 -12.57
N TYR A 237 10.62 -74.02 -12.77
CA TYR A 237 11.88 -73.31 -12.96
C TYR A 237 11.85 -72.42 -14.22
N GLU A 238 11.44 -72.96 -15.37
CA GLU A 238 11.35 -72.17 -16.61
C GLU A 238 10.30 -71.07 -16.54
N ASN A 239 9.17 -71.30 -15.85
CA ASN A 239 8.17 -70.28 -15.60
C ASN A 239 8.73 -69.14 -14.72
N ASN A 240 9.43 -69.46 -13.64
CA ASN A 240 10.04 -68.47 -12.75
C ASN A 240 11.09 -67.63 -13.50
N ARG A 241 11.95 -68.28 -14.29
CA ARG A 241 12.91 -67.63 -15.16
C ARG A 241 12.24 -66.64 -16.13
N THR A 242 11.18 -67.07 -16.82
CA THR A 242 10.42 -66.24 -17.76
C THR A 242 9.79 -65.03 -17.08
N LEU A 243 9.24 -65.21 -15.87
CA LEU A 243 8.67 -64.11 -15.07
C LEU A 243 9.75 -63.11 -14.66
N GLY A 244 10.94 -63.59 -14.27
CA GLY A 244 12.09 -62.74 -13.94
C GLY A 244 12.61 -61.96 -15.14
N ASP A 245 12.74 -62.59 -16.31
CA ASP A 245 13.13 -61.91 -17.55
C ASP A 245 12.11 -60.84 -17.96
N THR A 246 10.81 -61.12 -17.77
CA THR A 246 9.72 -60.16 -18.03
C THR A 246 9.79 -58.97 -17.08
N PHE A 247 10.01 -59.20 -15.79
CA PHE A 247 10.17 -58.13 -14.80
C PHE A 247 11.41 -57.28 -15.08
N HIS A 248 12.56 -57.92 -15.32
CA HIS A 248 13.80 -57.27 -15.70
C HIS A 248 13.65 -56.41 -16.97
N GLY A 249 12.89 -56.89 -17.96
CA GLY A 249 12.58 -56.14 -19.19
C GLY A 249 11.70 -54.91 -18.98
N ALA A 250 10.81 -54.93 -17.98
CA ALA A 250 9.92 -53.82 -17.65
C ALA A 250 10.60 -52.68 -16.86
N CYS A 251 11.79 -52.93 -16.29
CA CYS A 251 12.57 -51.98 -15.50
C CYS A 251 13.56 -51.19 -16.37
N ASP A 252 14.03 -50.05 -15.88
CA ASP A 252 15.04 -49.18 -16.49
C ASP A 252 16.39 -49.23 -15.75
N ILE A 253 16.38 -49.25 -14.41
CA ILE A 253 17.56 -49.18 -13.53
C ILE A 253 17.60 -50.33 -12.51
N ASP A 254 18.72 -50.48 -11.80
CA ASP A 254 18.95 -51.48 -10.73
C ASP A 254 18.79 -52.96 -11.17
N LYS A 255 18.87 -53.21 -12.47
CA LYS A 255 18.59 -54.51 -13.09
C LYS A 255 19.52 -55.65 -12.65
N GLU A 256 20.69 -55.31 -12.11
CA GLU A 256 21.68 -56.30 -11.68
C GLU A 256 21.18 -57.16 -10.49
N VAL A 257 20.23 -56.67 -9.69
CA VAL A 257 19.62 -57.44 -8.59
C VAL A 257 18.87 -58.66 -9.12
N VAL A 258 17.87 -58.46 -9.97
CA VAL A 258 17.05 -59.53 -10.58
C VAL A 258 17.91 -60.47 -11.43
N LYS A 259 18.89 -59.91 -12.16
CA LYS A 259 19.83 -60.69 -12.97
C LYS A 259 20.73 -61.58 -12.11
N GLY A 260 21.18 -61.08 -10.95
CA GLY A 260 21.92 -61.87 -9.96
C GLY A 260 21.08 -62.98 -9.35
N GLU A 261 19.84 -62.70 -8.98
CA GLU A 261 18.88 -63.68 -8.44
C GLU A 261 18.58 -64.80 -9.45
N LEU A 262 18.31 -64.46 -10.71
CA LEU A 262 18.12 -65.44 -11.79
C LEU A 262 19.36 -66.32 -12.01
N LEU A 263 20.56 -65.72 -11.95
CA LEU A 263 21.81 -66.47 -12.08
C LEU A 263 22.01 -67.43 -10.90
N HIS A 264 21.74 -66.98 -9.68
CA HIS A 264 21.86 -67.82 -8.48
C HIS A 264 20.89 -69.00 -8.51
N MET A 265 19.62 -68.75 -8.87
CA MET A 265 18.62 -69.80 -9.05
C MET A 265 19.05 -70.83 -10.11
N LYS A 266 19.59 -70.36 -11.24
CA LYS A 266 20.14 -71.24 -12.29
C LYS A 266 21.30 -72.09 -11.77
N GLN A 267 22.24 -71.50 -11.03
CA GLN A 267 23.37 -72.23 -10.46
C GLN A 267 22.93 -73.35 -9.52
N LYS A 268 21.96 -73.09 -8.62
CA LYS A 268 21.38 -74.13 -7.74
C LYS A 268 20.69 -75.25 -8.54
N TRP A 269 19.88 -74.87 -9.53
CA TRP A 269 19.18 -75.82 -10.40
C TRP A 269 20.14 -76.73 -11.17
N ASP A 270 21.19 -76.16 -11.76
CA ASP A 270 22.19 -76.91 -12.53
C ASP A 270 23.03 -77.81 -11.59
N LYS A 271 23.43 -77.32 -10.41
CA LYS A 271 24.16 -78.09 -9.40
C LYS A 271 23.38 -79.34 -8.97
N LEU A 272 22.11 -79.17 -8.56
CA LEU A 272 21.26 -80.27 -8.12
C LEU A 272 21.14 -81.37 -9.20
N ASN A 273 20.99 -81.00 -10.48
CA ASN A 273 20.89 -81.96 -11.57
C ASN A 273 22.21 -82.71 -11.81
N ASN A 274 23.35 -82.01 -11.71
CA ASN A 274 24.68 -82.62 -11.89
C ASN A 274 25.03 -83.58 -10.75
N ASP A 275 24.85 -83.15 -9.50
CA ASP A 275 25.18 -83.96 -8.32
C ASP A 275 24.33 -85.25 -8.27
N LEU A 276 23.06 -85.16 -8.69
CA LEU A 276 22.14 -86.30 -8.77
C LEU A 276 22.58 -87.29 -9.85
N LEU A 277 23.09 -86.80 -10.98
CA LEU A 277 23.67 -87.64 -12.04
C LEU A 277 24.93 -88.36 -11.55
N GLU A 278 25.86 -87.65 -10.93
CA GLU A 278 27.13 -88.18 -10.44
C GLU A 278 26.92 -89.25 -9.36
N ARG A 279 26.01 -89.00 -8.42
CA ARG A 279 25.68 -89.97 -7.35
C ARG A 279 25.07 -91.25 -7.89
N THR A 280 24.22 -91.15 -8.91
CA THR A 280 23.63 -92.31 -9.59
C THR A 280 24.72 -93.16 -10.24
N GLN A 281 25.66 -92.54 -10.95
CA GLN A 281 26.75 -93.23 -11.63
C GLN A 281 27.71 -93.94 -10.65
N SER A 282 28.04 -93.30 -9.53
CA SER A 282 28.90 -93.87 -8.49
C SER A 282 28.33 -95.16 -7.87
N LEU A 283 27.01 -95.20 -7.63
CA LEU A 283 26.35 -96.40 -7.09
C LEU A 283 26.27 -97.54 -8.12
N GLU A 284 26.06 -97.22 -9.41
CA GLU A 284 26.10 -98.22 -10.49
C GLU A 284 27.49 -98.85 -10.66
N ASP A 285 28.56 -98.08 -10.47
CA ASP A 285 29.94 -98.59 -10.51
C ASP A 285 30.24 -99.50 -9.30
N THR A 286 29.74 -99.14 -8.11
CA THR A 286 29.93 -99.93 -6.88
C THR A 286 29.17 -101.26 -6.95
N ALA A 287 27.96 -101.27 -7.53
CA ALA A 287 27.17 -102.48 -7.76
C ALA A 287 27.92 -103.50 -8.64
N ARG A 288 28.62 -103.04 -9.68
CA ARG A 288 29.41 -103.89 -10.57
C ARG A 288 30.55 -104.59 -9.84
N ARG A 289 31.38 -103.83 -9.10
CA ARG A 289 32.54 -104.38 -8.37
C ARG A 289 32.16 -105.43 -7.31
N LEU A 290 31.01 -105.26 -6.68
CA LEU A 290 30.52 -106.21 -5.67
C LEU A 290 30.08 -107.55 -6.29
N SER A 291 29.65 -107.56 -7.55
CA SER A 291 29.30 -108.79 -8.26
C SER A 291 30.54 -109.67 -8.46
N ASP A 292 31.65 -109.05 -8.86
CA ASP A 292 32.92 -109.75 -9.14
C ASP A 292 33.52 -110.43 -7.89
N PHE A 293 33.42 -109.79 -6.71
CA PHE A 293 33.91 -110.36 -5.45
C PHE A 293 33.16 -111.64 -5.03
N ASN A 294 31.84 -111.67 -5.23
CA ASN A 294 31.01 -112.81 -4.83
C ASN A 294 31.22 -114.05 -5.72
N GLU A 295 31.67 -113.86 -6.96
CA GLU A 295 32.05 -114.98 -7.84
C GLU A 295 33.31 -115.67 -7.33
N ASN A 296 34.35 -114.91 -6.96
CA ASN A 296 35.60 -115.45 -6.41
C ASN A 296 35.42 -116.26 -5.11
N LEU A 297 34.47 -115.86 -4.25
CA LEU A 297 34.23 -116.52 -2.96
C LEU A 297 33.57 -117.91 -3.14
N ARG A 298 32.77 -118.09 -4.19
CA ARG A 298 32.19 -119.41 -4.54
C ARG A 298 33.27 -120.41 -4.98
N ASP A 299 34.29 -119.96 -5.70
CA ASP A 299 35.37 -120.83 -6.17
C ASP A 299 36.19 -121.44 -5.03
N LEU A 300 36.42 -120.66 -3.96
CA LEU A 300 37.10 -121.14 -2.76
C LEU A 300 36.28 -122.23 -2.03
N GLN A 301 34.96 -122.03 -1.93
CA GLN A 301 34.03 -122.95 -1.28
C GLN A 301 33.99 -124.31 -2.01
N HIS A 302 34.01 -124.31 -3.33
CA HIS A 302 34.11 -125.52 -4.15
C HIS A 302 35.43 -126.28 -3.95
N SER A 303 36.52 -125.58 -3.63
CA SER A 303 37.83 -126.20 -3.38
C SER A 303 37.86 -126.96 -2.04
N LEU A 304 37.16 -126.45 -1.02
CA LEU A 304 37.01 -127.09 0.29
C LEU A 304 36.16 -128.37 0.20
N GLN A 305 35.05 -128.30 -0.53
CA GLN A 305 34.17 -129.47 -0.78
C GLN A 305 34.93 -130.61 -1.46
N ARG A 306 35.85 -130.28 -2.37
CA ARG A 306 36.72 -131.24 -3.06
C ARG A 306 37.68 -131.99 -2.11
N CYS A 307 38.07 -131.39 -0.98
CA CYS A 307 38.85 -132.08 0.04
C CYS A 307 37.99 -133.05 0.84
N GLU A 308 36.76 -132.65 1.15
CA GLU A 308 35.77 -133.46 1.87
C GLU A 308 35.38 -134.73 1.07
N ASP A 309 35.20 -134.59 -0.24
CA ASP A 309 34.88 -135.71 -1.14
C ASP A 309 36.04 -136.73 -1.25
N LYS A 310 37.29 -136.27 -1.15
CA LYS A 310 38.48 -137.14 -1.20
C LYS A 310 38.62 -137.97 0.07
N LEU A 311 38.36 -137.38 1.24
CA LEU A 311 38.30 -138.09 2.52
C LEU A 311 37.21 -139.18 2.49
N SER A 312 36.04 -138.85 1.96
CA SER A 312 34.93 -139.80 1.81
C SER A 312 35.27 -140.96 0.85
N SER A 313 36.05 -140.69 -0.20
CA SER A 313 36.51 -141.72 -1.15
C SER A 313 37.52 -142.70 -0.56
N HIS A 314 38.27 -142.30 0.48
CA HIS A 314 39.20 -143.18 1.16
C HIS A 314 38.47 -144.22 2.03
N ASP A 315 37.40 -143.83 2.74
CA ASP A 315 36.60 -144.72 3.57
C ASP A 315 35.88 -145.83 2.78
N ALA A 316 35.60 -145.59 1.50
CA ALA A 316 34.95 -146.57 0.61
C ALA A 316 35.85 -147.74 0.18
N LEU A 317 37.17 -147.70 0.43
CA LEU A 317 38.14 -148.70 -0.04
C LEU A 317 38.14 -150.03 0.74
N GLY A 318 37.44 -150.10 1.89
CA GLY A 318 37.24 -151.33 2.66
C GLY A 318 38.54 -152.11 2.90
N GLY A 319 38.54 -153.43 2.65
CA GLY A 319 39.67 -154.31 2.94
C GLY A 319 40.98 -154.01 2.20
N ALA A 320 40.96 -153.21 1.12
CA ALA A 320 42.16 -152.78 0.39
C ALA A 320 42.93 -151.64 1.08
N ALA A 321 42.37 -151.02 2.12
CA ALA A 321 42.99 -149.94 2.89
C ALA A 321 44.16 -150.38 3.81
N LYS A 322 44.54 -151.67 3.78
CA LYS A 322 45.62 -152.24 4.62
C LYS A 322 47.00 -152.24 3.95
N ASP A 323 47.16 -151.59 2.80
CA ASP A 323 48.47 -151.41 2.15
C ASP A 323 49.37 -150.53 3.05
N PRO A 324 50.57 -151.02 3.45
CA PRO A 324 51.50 -150.28 4.29
C PRO A 324 51.86 -148.87 3.79
N LYS A 325 51.90 -148.63 2.47
CA LYS A 325 52.22 -147.29 1.92
C LYS A 325 51.06 -146.30 1.99
N LEU A 326 49.82 -146.78 1.96
CA LEU A 326 48.62 -145.95 2.14
C LEU A 326 48.39 -145.65 3.62
N LEU A 327 48.69 -146.62 4.49
CA LEU A 327 48.70 -146.44 5.93
C LEU A 327 49.75 -145.45 6.42
N ASP A 328 50.94 -145.41 5.83
CA ASP A 328 51.97 -144.41 6.18
C ASP A 328 51.57 -142.98 5.80
N ARG A 329 50.90 -142.76 4.65
CA ARG A 329 50.38 -141.41 4.30
C ARG A 329 49.27 -140.94 5.21
N ILE A 330 48.37 -141.83 5.60
CA ILE A 330 47.32 -141.51 6.57
C ILE A 330 47.92 -141.38 7.96
N LYS A 331 48.98 -142.12 8.30
CA LYS A 331 49.75 -141.91 9.53
C LYS A 331 50.39 -140.54 9.57
N ASP A 332 51.04 -140.06 8.51
CA ASP A 332 51.59 -138.71 8.44
C ASP A 332 50.48 -137.65 8.60
N GLU A 333 49.32 -137.83 7.94
CA GLU A 333 48.18 -136.92 8.09
C GLU A 333 47.50 -137.01 9.47
N VAL A 334 47.50 -138.19 10.09
CA VAL A 334 46.97 -138.44 11.45
C VAL A 334 47.95 -137.95 12.52
N GLU A 335 49.28 -138.03 12.32
CA GLU A 335 50.29 -137.40 13.18
C GLU A 335 50.21 -135.88 13.06
N THR A 336 49.98 -135.33 11.86
CA THR A 336 49.69 -133.90 11.69
C THR A 336 48.38 -133.48 12.38
N LEU A 337 47.38 -134.37 12.44
CA LEU A 337 46.14 -134.17 13.19
C LEU A 337 46.33 -134.36 14.71
N ALA A 338 47.24 -135.23 15.13
CA ALA A 338 47.59 -135.48 16.53
C ALA A 338 48.36 -134.29 17.11
N ASP A 339 49.34 -133.73 16.37
CA ASP A 339 50.01 -132.48 16.72
C ASP A 339 49.01 -131.32 16.84
N ARG A 340 48.00 -131.26 15.96
CA ARG A 340 46.88 -130.29 16.06
C ARG A 340 45.97 -130.56 17.26
N LEU A 341 45.81 -131.80 17.70
CA LEU A 341 45.03 -132.18 18.87
C LEU A 341 45.76 -131.85 20.18
N ASP A 342 47.07 -132.03 20.23
CA ASP A 342 47.89 -131.60 21.37
C ASP A 342 47.98 -130.07 21.46
N GLU A 343 48.06 -129.37 20.31
CA GLU A 343 47.91 -127.91 20.24
C GLU A 343 46.53 -127.44 20.71
N LEU A 344 45.46 -128.19 20.39
CA LEU A 344 44.10 -127.91 20.85
C LEU A 344 43.90 -128.18 22.35
N THR A 345 44.63 -129.14 22.93
CA THR A 345 44.55 -129.49 24.35
C THR A 345 45.28 -128.45 25.21
N ALA A 346 46.42 -127.95 24.75
CA ALA A 346 47.08 -126.78 25.36
C ALA A 346 46.22 -125.51 25.24
N LYS A 347 45.56 -125.31 24.08
CA LYS A 347 44.57 -124.24 23.90
C LYS A 347 43.34 -124.40 24.81
N LEU A 348 42.99 -125.61 25.24
CA LEU A 348 41.85 -125.88 26.11
C LEU A 348 42.15 -125.50 27.58
N ASP A 349 43.38 -125.78 28.05
CA ASP A 349 43.84 -125.35 29.38
C ASP A 349 44.01 -123.83 29.47
N ASP A 350 44.52 -123.19 28.41
CA ASP A 350 44.52 -121.73 28.28
C ASP A 350 43.07 -121.18 28.27
N ARG A 351 42.13 -121.84 27.58
CA ARG A 351 40.71 -121.43 27.56
C ARG A 351 40.02 -121.56 28.91
N CYS A 352 40.37 -122.55 29.72
CA CYS A 352 39.84 -122.70 31.08
C CYS A 352 40.33 -121.57 32.01
N SER A 353 41.59 -121.14 31.87
CA SER A 353 42.13 -119.98 32.61
C SER A 353 41.49 -118.66 32.15
N GLU A 354 41.29 -118.49 30.85
CA GLU A 354 40.60 -117.34 30.28
C GLU A 354 39.10 -117.29 30.66
N LEU A 355 38.40 -118.44 30.72
CA LEU A 355 37.00 -118.52 31.19
C LEU A 355 36.82 -118.06 32.64
N GLN A 356 37.82 -118.27 33.51
CA GLN A 356 37.81 -117.81 34.89
C GLN A 356 38.01 -116.28 35.01
N SER A 357 38.93 -115.73 34.20
CA SER A 357 39.17 -114.27 34.09
C SER A 357 37.95 -113.55 33.48
N ALA A 358 37.36 -114.17 32.45
CA ALA A 358 36.14 -113.74 31.78
C ALA A 358 34.93 -113.60 32.70
N ALA A 359 34.68 -114.57 33.60
CA ALA A 359 33.57 -114.49 34.55
C ALA A 359 33.68 -113.27 35.49
N THR A 360 34.91 -112.88 35.85
CA THR A 360 35.17 -111.67 36.66
C THR A 360 34.95 -110.39 35.85
N ALA A 361 35.41 -110.37 34.60
CA ALA A 361 35.22 -109.25 33.67
C ALA A 361 33.74 -109.02 33.30
N VAL A 362 32.95 -110.08 33.11
CA VAL A 362 31.49 -110.00 32.87
C VAL A 362 30.76 -109.40 34.08
N THR A 363 31.17 -109.75 35.29
CA THR A 363 30.57 -109.20 36.52
C THR A 363 30.88 -107.71 36.65
N GLN A 364 32.14 -107.31 36.45
CA GLN A 364 32.56 -105.91 36.48
C GLN A 364 31.88 -105.07 35.39
N PHE A 365 31.74 -105.60 34.17
CA PHE A 365 31.02 -104.93 33.08
C PHE A 365 29.54 -104.72 33.42
N ASN A 366 28.85 -105.74 33.95
CA ASN A 366 27.45 -105.60 34.34
C ASN A 366 27.23 -104.57 35.46
N ASP A 367 28.16 -104.47 36.41
CA ASP A 367 28.11 -103.46 37.47
C ASP A 367 28.39 -102.04 36.92
N GLN A 368 29.33 -101.91 35.97
CA GLN A 368 29.59 -100.65 35.26
C GLN A 368 28.38 -100.18 34.44
N VAL A 369 27.73 -101.09 33.70
CA VAL A 369 26.52 -100.79 32.92
C VAL A 369 25.39 -100.31 33.83
N LYS A 370 25.16 -100.96 34.98
CA LYS A 370 24.15 -100.52 35.96
C LYS A 370 24.48 -99.15 36.56
N GLY A 371 25.74 -98.90 36.94
CA GLY A 371 26.18 -97.61 37.47
C GLY A 371 25.95 -96.48 36.46
N LEU A 372 26.39 -96.68 35.22
CA LEU A 372 26.24 -95.68 34.16
C LEU A 372 24.78 -95.43 33.77
N THR A 373 23.92 -96.45 33.82
CA THR A 373 22.47 -96.27 33.57
C THR A 373 21.84 -95.35 34.62
N HIS A 374 22.27 -95.47 35.88
CA HIS A 374 21.84 -94.59 36.97
C HIS A 374 22.41 -93.18 36.78
N ASP A 375 23.71 -93.05 36.53
CA ASP A 375 24.36 -91.75 36.33
C ASP A 375 23.78 -90.97 35.14
N LEU A 376 23.50 -91.65 34.02
CA LEU A 376 22.85 -91.03 32.86
C LEU A 376 21.40 -90.60 33.18
N SER A 377 20.65 -91.39 33.95
CA SER A 377 19.30 -91.03 34.38
C SER A 377 19.30 -89.82 35.33
N ASP A 378 20.29 -89.72 36.23
CA ASP A 378 20.45 -88.58 37.11
C ASP A 378 20.77 -87.29 36.33
N LEU A 379 21.63 -87.39 35.30
CA LEU A 379 21.92 -86.26 34.42
C LEU A 379 20.72 -85.86 33.56
N GLU A 380 19.90 -86.81 33.10
CA GLU A 380 18.62 -86.54 32.43
C GLU A 380 17.67 -85.77 33.36
N ASN A 381 17.53 -86.21 34.62
CA ASN A 381 16.72 -85.52 35.62
C ASN A 381 17.24 -84.11 35.95
N GLU A 382 18.58 -83.95 36.05
CA GLU A 382 19.21 -82.64 36.26
C GLU A 382 18.87 -81.70 35.08
N LEU A 383 19.00 -82.18 33.83
CA LEU A 383 18.65 -81.42 32.62
C LEU A 383 17.15 -81.08 32.54
N ASP A 384 16.27 -82.02 32.85
CA ASP A 384 14.81 -81.85 32.84
C ASP A 384 14.33 -80.84 33.89
N SER A 385 15.03 -80.75 35.02
CA SER A 385 14.73 -79.80 36.10
C SER A 385 15.16 -78.37 35.79
N MET A 386 15.97 -78.15 34.75
CA MET A 386 16.49 -76.83 34.42
C MET A 386 15.41 -75.90 33.85
N LYS A 387 15.38 -74.67 34.35
CA LYS A 387 14.40 -73.65 33.93
C LYS A 387 14.64 -73.16 32.50
N PRO A 388 13.62 -72.69 31.77
CA PRO A 388 13.79 -72.07 30.45
C PRO A 388 14.70 -70.83 30.49
N PRO A 389 15.26 -70.39 29.34
CA PRO A 389 16.11 -69.20 29.25
C PRO A 389 15.47 -67.95 29.88
N GLY A 390 16.21 -67.29 30.77
CA GLY A 390 15.81 -66.02 31.37
C GLY A 390 15.74 -64.86 30.37
N ARG A 391 15.21 -63.71 30.82
CA ARG A 391 15.12 -62.47 30.01
C ARG A 391 15.91 -61.30 30.61
N ASP A 392 16.89 -61.64 31.43
CA ASP A 392 17.88 -60.71 31.96
C ASP A 392 19.28 -61.34 31.87
N LEU A 393 20.28 -60.48 31.65
CA LEU A 393 21.67 -60.89 31.41
C LEU A 393 22.25 -61.71 32.57
N LYS A 394 21.86 -61.40 33.81
CA LYS A 394 22.41 -62.06 35.00
C LYS A 394 21.90 -63.49 35.09
N THR A 395 20.60 -63.70 34.89
CA THR A 395 19.99 -65.03 34.94
C THR A 395 20.49 -65.92 33.81
N VAL A 396 20.54 -65.42 32.57
CA VAL A 396 20.99 -66.23 31.41
C VAL A 396 22.46 -66.64 31.55
N ARG A 397 23.34 -65.74 32.01
CA ARG A 397 24.75 -66.08 32.29
C ARG A 397 24.89 -67.14 33.39
N GLY A 398 24.05 -67.07 34.43
CA GLY A 398 24.00 -68.12 35.47
C GLY A 398 23.55 -69.47 34.91
N GLN A 399 22.52 -69.48 34.04
CA GLN A 399 22.03 -70.68 33.39
C GLN A 399 23.05 -71.31 32.43
N LEU A 400 23.86 -70.49 31.73
CA LEU A 400 24.99 -70.95 30.91
C LEU A 400 26.07 -71.62 31.77
N ASP A 401 26.43 -71.05 32.92
CA ASP A 401 27.39 -71.66 33.83
C ASP A 401 26.89 -73.01 34.39
N ASP A 402 25.62 -73.08 34.76
CA ASP A 402 25.00 -74.33 35.23
C ASP A 402 24.89 -75.39 34.12
N THR A 403 24.52 -74.99 32.90
CA THR A 403 24.49 -75.89 31.74
C THR A 403 25.90 -76.35 31.36
N GLY A 404 26.90 -75.47 31.43
CA GLY A 404 28.30 -75.81 31.21
C GLY A 404 28.86 -76.78 32.26
N LYS A 405 28.41 -76.70 33.52
CA LYS A 405 28.71 -77.73 34.54
C LYS A 405 28.09 -79.08 34.19
N LEU A 406 26.84 -79.09 33.71
CA LEU A 406 26.18 -80.32 33.25
C LEU A 406 26.92 -80.93 32.05
N VAL A 407 27.27 -80.13 31.03
CA VAL A 407 28.04 -80.59 29.87
C VAL A 407 29.39 -81.19 30.28
N LYS A 408 30.07 -80.64 31.29
CA LYS A 408 31.29 -81.26 31.86
C LYS A 408 31.02 -82.63 32.49
N LYS A 409 29.90 -82.80 33.21
CA LYS A 409 29.49 -84.11 33.76
C LYS A 409 29.14 -85.10 32.65
N ILE A 410 28.45 -84.66 31.59
CA ILE A 410 28.12 -85.46 30.41
C ILE A 410 29.38 -85.92 29.69
N ASN A 411 30.36 -85.04 29.49
CA ASN A 411 31.64 -85.40 28.88
C ASN A 411 32.41 -86.43 29.71
N LYS A 412 32.33 -86.34 31.05
CA LYS A 412 32.91 -87.37 31.94
C LYS A 412 32.18 -88.71 31.76
N ALA A 413 30.85 -88.70 31.82
CA ALA A 413 30.03 -89.90 31.58
C ALA A 413 30.26 -90.48 30.17
N SER A 414 30.56 -89.64 29.17
CA SER A 414 30.95 -90.07 27.83
C SER A 414 32.27 -90.84 27.81
N GLY A 415 33.27 -90.39 28.56
CA GLY A 415 34.51 -91.15 28.77
C GLY A 415 34.25 -92.50 29.45
N ASP A 416 33.40 -92.52 30.47
CA ASP A 416 33.07 -93.73 31.22
C ASP A 416 32.23 -94.72 30.38
N VAL A 417 31.30 -94.24 29.54
CA VAL A 417 30.56 -95.03 28.56
C VAL A 417 31.49 -95.56 27.47
N ALA A 418 32.44 -94.76 26.95
CA ALA A 418 33.42 -95.23 25.98
C ALA A 418 34.31 -96.35 26.52
N ASN A 419 34.74 -96.24 27.79
CA ASN A 419 35.48 -97.31 28.47
C ASN A 419 34.63 -98.59 28.61
N THR A 420 33.33 -98.43 28.90
CA THR A 420 32.38 -99.55 29.04
C THR A 420 32.05 -100.18 27.68
N VAL A 421 31.97 -99.39 26.61
CA VAL A 421 31.86 -99.87 25.22
C VAL A 421 33.06 -100.73 24.86
N LEU A 422 34.28 -100.24 25.12
CA LEU A 422 35.51 -100.98 24.87
C LEU A 422 35.57 -102.28 25.70
N ALA A 423 35.16 -102.24 26.97
CA ALA A 423 35.06 -103.42 27.81
C ALA A 423 34.02 -104.42 27.28
N GLY A 424 32.87 -103.94 26.79
CA GLY A 424 31.81 -104.74 26.18
C GLY A 424 32.23 -105.37 24.85
N GLU A 425 32.89 -104.62 23.97
CA GLU A 425 33.44 -105.16 22.72
C GLU A 425 34.54 -106.19 23.00
N HIS A 426 35.44 -105.92 23.95
CA HIS A 426 36.46 -106.88 24.37
C HIS A 426 35.85 -108.18 24.93
N LEU A 427 34.76 -108.10 25.69
CA LEU A 427 34.02 -109.28 26.17
C LEU A 427 33.37 -110.08 25.03
N VAL A 428 32.88 -109.40 23.98
CA VAL A 428 32.27 -110.03 22.82
C VAL A 428 33.31 -110.65 21.88
N ASP A 429 34.39 -109.94 21.56
CA ASP A 429 35.46 -110.38 20.67
C ASP A 429 36.25 -111.55 21.26
N SER A 430 36.38 -111.57 22.59
CA SER A 430 37.02 -112.67 23.31
C SER A 430 36.10 -113.89 23.48
N GLY A 431 34.82 -113.80 23.10
CA GLY A 431 33.84 -114.89 23.15
C GLY A 431 33.30 -115.20 24.55
N PHE A 432 33.43 -114.25 25.47
CA PHE A 432 33.13 -114.40 26.91
C PHE A 432 31.84 -113.69 27.35
N ALA A 433 31.21 -112.94 26.45
CA ALA A 433 29.88 -112.40 26.67
C ALA A 433 28.85 -113.55 26.83
N PRO A 434 28.07 -113.60 27.93
CA PRO A 434 27.06 -114.65 28.16
C PRO A 434 26.01 -114.70 27.06
N ASP A 435 25.68 -113.53 26.53
CA ASP A 435 24.91 -113.34 25.30
C ASP A 435 25.42 -112.08 24.60
N THR A 436 25.98 -112.29 23.41
CA THR A 436 26.61 -111.25 22.60
C THR A 436 25.59 -110.23 22.06
N ALA A 437 24.32 -110.62 21.90
CA ALA A 437 23.27 -109.73 21.43
C ALA A 437 22.87 -108.76 22.54
N THR A 438 22.58 -109.26 23.74
CA THR A 438 22.21 -108.42 24.89
C THR A 438 23.36 -107.54 25.39
N THR A 439 24.61 -108.02 25.35
CA THR A 439 25.78 -107.20 25.72
C THR A 439 25.94 -106.00 24.77
N ARG A 440 25.79 -106.22 23.45
CA ARG A 440 25.81 -105.11 22.47
C ARG A 440 24.60 -104.19 22.63
N GLU A 441 23.42 -104.74 22.91
CA GLU A 441 22.19 -103.94 23.14
C GLU A 441 22.30 -103.04 24.38
N GLN A 442 22.88 -103.53 25.48
CA GLN A 442 23.14 -102.72 26.68
C GLN A 442 24.08 -101.55 26.42
N VAL A 443 25.16 -101.78 25.66
CA VAL A 443 26.10 -100.74 25.26
C VAL A 443 25.44 -99.72 24.32
N GLU A 444 24.68 -100.20 23.34
CA GLU A 444 23.99 -99.34 22.38
C GLU A 444 22.90 -98.47 23.06
N LEU A 445 22.22 -99.01 24.08
CA LEU A 445 21.26 -98.26 24.88
C LEU A 445 21.93 -97.10 25.64
N LEU A 446 23.07 -97.36 26.30
CA LEU A 446 23.86 -96.32 26.98
C LEU A 446 24.34 -95.25 26.00
N GLN A 447 24.86 -95.66 24.84
CA GLN A 447 25.28 -94.72 23.78
C GLN A 447 24.12 -93.87 23.25
N ARG A 448 22.94 -94.47 23.01
CA ARG A 448 21.74 -93.74 22.57
C ARG A 448 21.20 -92.79 23.65
N GLN A 449 21.27 -93.17 24.93
CA GLN A 449 20.85 -92.31 26.04
C GLN A 449 21.80 -91.13 26.20
N LEU A 450 23.11 -91.38 26.21
CA LEU A 450 24.13 -90.34 26.25
C LEU A 450 24.07 -89.40 25.04
N GLY A 451 23.89 -89.93 23.82
CA GLY A 451 23.80 -89.11 22.61
C GLY A 451 22.60 -88.16 22.64
N ARG A 452 21.44 -88.63 23.09
CA ARG A 452 20.25 -87.78 23.28
C ARG A 452 20.47 -86.72 24.37
N LEU A 453 21.12 -87.10 25.47
CA LEU A 453 21.43 -86.17 26.56
C LEU A 453 22.41 -85.07 26.11
N ASP A 454 23.46 -85.43 25.37
CA ASP A 454 24.45 -84.47 24.82
C ASP A 454 23.80 -83.51 23.81
N GLU A 455 22.99 -84.03 22.88
CA GLU A 455 22.28 -83.21 21.90
C GLU A 455 21.31 -82.23 22.58
N ARG A 456 20.54 -82.69 23.57
CA ARG A 456 19.63 -81.83 24.35
C ARG A 456 20.39 -80.78 25.18
N ALA A 457 21.52 -81.13 25.77
CA ALA A 457 22.35 -80.21 26.55
C ALA A 457 23.00 -79.14 25.66
N ARG A 458 23.50 -79.53 24.47
CA ARG A 458 24.03 -78.59 23.46
C ARG A 458 22.97 -77.68 22.88
N ALA A 459 21.80 -78.21 22.54
CA ALA A 459 20.68 -77.40 22.06
C ALA A 459 20.25 -76.36 23.11
N ARG A 460 20.26 -76.74 24.39
CA ARG A 460 20.01 -75.81 25.49
C ARG A 460 21.10 -74.74 25.63
N GLU A 461 22.37 -75.12 25.50
CA GLU A 461 23.50 -74.18 25.52
C GLU A 461 23.38 -73.16 24.37
N GLU A 462 23.08 -73.63 23.15
CA GLU A 462 22.84 -72.79 21.97
C GLU A 462 21.64 -71.85 22.16
N ASP A 463 20.53 -72.34 22.72
CA ASP A 463 19.34 -71.53 23.03
C ASP A 463 19.64 -70.42 24.07
N LEU A 464 20.46 -70.73 25.08
CA LEU A 464 20.89 -69.78 26.10
C LEU A 464 21.86 -68.74 25.51
N ASP A 465 22.82 -69.14 24.69
CA ASP A 465 23.74 -68.24 24.00
C ASP A 465 23.01 -67.33 23.01
N ALA A 466 22.07 -67.87 22.24
CA ALA A 466 21.22 -67.08 21.35
C ALA A 466 20.36 -66.07 22.13
N SER A 467 19.85 -66.46 23.30
CA SER A 467 19.11 -65.56 24.19
C SER A 467 20.01 -64.48 24.78
N LEU A 468 21.23 -64.83 25.20
CA LEU A 468 22.23 -63.90 25.72
C LEU A 468 22.63 -62.87 24.66
N GLY A 469 22.98 -63.32 23.46
CA GLY A 469 23.39 -62.44 22.36
C GLY A 469 22.27 -61.45 21.96
N LYS A 470 21.01 -61.89 21.96
CA LYS A 470 19.86 -60.99 21.72
C LYS A 470 19.68 -59.97 22.84
N LEU A 471 19.85 -60.36 24.10
CA LEU A 471 19.76 -59.46 25.26
C LEU A 471 20.91 -58.45 25.27
N GLU A 472 22.14 -58.87 24.96
CA GLU A 472 23.30 -57.98 24.88
C GLU A 472 23.13 -56.95 23.75
N ASN A 473 22.69 -57.41 22.57
CA ASN A 473 22.38 -56.52 21.45
C ASN A 473 21.27 -55.51 21.82
N PHE A 474 20.19 -55.98 22.45
CA PHE A 474 19.12 -55.10 22.92
C PHE A 474 19.64 -54.03 23.87
N TYR A 475 20.37 -54.39 24.92
CA TYR A 475 20.85 -53.43 25.92
C TYR A 475 21.95 -52.49 25.38
N GLN A 476 22.74 -52.93 24.40
CA GLN A 476 23.70 -52.08 23.70
C GLN A 476 22.96 -50.97 22.92
N ILE A 477 21.96 -51.34 22.12
CA ILE A 477 21.16 -50.38 21.35
C ILE A 477 20.33 -49.48 22.27
N HIS A 478 19.69 -50.06 23.29
CA HIS A 478 18.86 -49.31 24.25
C HIS A 478 19.66 -48.22 24.96
N THR A 479 20.88 -48.53 25.40
CA THR A 479 21.75 -47.55 26.07
C THR A 479 22.13 -46.41 25.13
N ALA A 480 22.54 -46.74 23.89
CA ALA A 480 22.88 -45.74 22.88
C ALA A 480 21.70 -44.83 22.55
N VAL A 481 20.52 -45.40 22.29
CA VAL A 481 19.28 -44.64 22.03
C VAL A 481 18.92 -43.73 23.20
N MET A 482 19.05 -44.21 24.44
CA MET A 482 18.72 -43.42 25.62
C MET A 482 19.66 -42.21 25.81
N GLU A 483 20.93 -42.35 25.42
CA GLU A 483 21.90 -41.26 25.39
C GLU A 483 21.57 -40.26 24.28
N GLU A 484 21.37 -40.73 23.05
CA GLU A 484 21.01 -39.90 21.89
C GLU A 484 19.69 -39.13 22.11
N VAL A 485 18.66 -39.75 22.70
CA VAL A 485 17.41 -39.06 23.09
C VAL A 485 17.67 -37.97 24.14
N GLY A 486 18.59 -38.22 25.07
CA GLY A 486 19.00 -37.26 26.09
C GLY A 486 19.72 -36.05 25.49
N GLU A 487 20.67 -36.28 24.60
CA GLU A 487 21.41 -35.24 23.88
C GLU A 487 20.48 -34.41 23.00
N ALA A 488 19.64 -35.05 22.19
CA ALA A 488 18.65 -34.37 21.35
C ALA A 488 17.66 -33.53 22.19
N SER A 489 17.28 -34.04 23.37
CA SER A 489 16.44 -33.29 24.32
C SER A 489 17.10 -32.02 24.85
N GLU A 490 18.40 -32.06 25.14
CA GLU A 490 19.14 -30.90 25.61
C GLU A 490 19.45 -29.90 24.48
N GLU A 491 19.71 -30.37 23.26
CA GLU A 491 19.83 -29.53 22.06
C GLU A 491 18.54 -28.72 21.82
N VAL A 492 17.38 -29.38 21.82
CA VAL A 492 16.07 -28.70 21.68
C VAL A 492 15.85 -27.67 22.79
N ARG A 493 16.30 -27.96 24.02
CA ARG A 493 16.20 -27.04 25.16
C ARG A 493 17.11 -25.82 25.02
N LYS A 494 18.28 -25.96 24.39
CA LYS A 494 19.25 -24.87 24.16
C LYS A 494 18.89 -24.00 22.96
N MET A 495 17.96 -24.42 22.10
CA MET A 495 17.51 -23.60 20.98
C MET A 495 17.00 -22.24 21.46
N LYS A 496 17.43 -21.18 20.75
CA LYS A 496 17.09 -19.79 21.10
C LYS A 496 15.58 -19.53 21.01
N ALA A 497 15.11 -18.47 21.68
CA ALA A 497 13.76 -17.94 21.50
C ALA A 497 13.46 -17.69 20.02
N VAL A 498 12.17 -17.69 19.66
CA VAL A 498 11.77 -17.43 18.26
C VAL A 498 12.13 -15.99 17.96
N SER A 499 12.87 -15.73 16.88
CA SER A 499 13.23 -14.35 16.54
C SER A 499 11.97 -13.52 16.26
N SER A 500 12.03 -12.21 16.49
CA SER A 500 11.00 -11.28 16.05
C SER A 500 11.08 -10.90 14.57
N GLU A 501 12.19 -11.21 13.90
CA GLU A 501 12.42 -10.86 12.50
C GLU A 501 12.11 -12.04 11.57
N VAL A 502 11.40 -11.78 10.49
CA VAL A 502 10.99 -12.80 9.50
C VAL A 502 12.18 -13.60 8.98
N GLU A 503 13.30 -12.93 8.64
CA GLU A 503 14.50 -13.62 8.15
C GLU A 503 15.20 -14.43 9.25
N GLY A 504 15.25 -13.91 10.49
CA GLY A 504 15.77 -14.66 11.64
C GLY A 504 14.98 -15.94 11.90
N ILE A 505 13.65 -15.90 11.81
CA ILE A 505 12.78 -17.07 11.97
C ILE A 505 12.98 -18.08 10.83
N LYS A 506 13.14 -17.62 9.57
CA LYS A 506 13.43 -18.50 8.44
C LYS A 506 14.74 -19.27 8.63
N THR A 507 15.79 -18.60 9.13
CA THR A 507 17.04 -19.27 9.50
C THR A 507 16.81 -20.30 10.59
N GLN A 508 16.07 -19.95 11.65
CA GLN A 508 15.73 -20.90 12.73
C GLN A 508 14.91 -22.10 12.22
N GLN A 509 13.99 -21.92 11.28
CA GLN A 509 13.24 -23.01 10.63
C GLN A 509 14.15 -23.92 9.80
N GLN A 510 15.13 -23.34 9.10
CA GLN A 510 16.10 -24.12 8.33
C GLN A 510 17.00 -24.95 9.26
N ASP A 511 17.53 -24.33 10.31
CA ASP A 511 18.34 -25.02 11.33
C ASP A 511 17.53 -26.14 12.01
N PHE A 512 16.26 -25.87 12.34
CA PHE A 512 15.37 -26.87 12.94
C PHE A 512 15.08 -28.05 12.00
N ARG A 513 14.83 -27.80 10.71
CA ARG A 513 14.66 -28.87 9.70
C ARG A 513 15.94 -29.68 9.51
N SER A 514 17.09 -29.02 9.53
CA SER A 514 18.40 -29.70 9.47
C SER A 514 18.55 -30.64 10.67
N PHE A 515 18.29 -30.13 11.89
CA PHE A 515 18.34 -30.92 13.12
C PHE A 515 17.38 -32.12 13.11
N GLN A 516 16.14 -31.94 12.62
CA GLN A 516 15.19 -33.05 12.46
C GLN A 516 15.74 -34.13 11.54
N LYS A 517 16.28 -33.73 10.37
CA LYS A 517 16.81 -34.67 9.39
C LYS A 517 18.09 -35.38 9.85
N THR A 518 19.00 -34.68 10.52
CA THR A 518 20.32 -35.24 10.87
C THR A 518 20.34 -35.99 12.19
N HIS A 519 19.45 -35.66 13.14
CA HIS A 519 19.44 -36.27 14.47
C HIS A 519 18.14 -37.02 14.79
N ILE A 520 16.98 -36.44 14.47
CA ILE A 520 15.69 -37.01 14.91
C ILE A 520 15.26 -38.19 14.02
N ASP A 521 15.40 -38.09 12.70
CA ASP A 521 14.99 -39.15 11.77
C ASP A 521 15.80 -40.45 11.99
N PRO A 522 17.15 -40.42 12.10
CA PRO A 522 17.93 -41.62 12.44
C PRO A 522 17.53 -42.21 13.80
N LEU A 523 17.34 -41.36 14.80
CA LEU A 523 16.96 -41.76 16.15
C LEU A 523 15.58 -42.44 16.17
N SER A 524 14.63 -41.99 15.34
CA SER A 524 13.33 -42.65 15.17
C SER A 524 13.48 -44.11 14.71
N HIS A 525 14.32 -44.35 13.70
CA HIS A 525 14.59 -45.70 13.21
C HIS A 525 15.30 -46.57 14.24
N GLN A 526 16.25 -46.01 15.00
CA GLN A 526 16.92 -46.74 16.08
C GLN A 526 15.93 -47.14 17.19
N ILE A 527 14.99 -46.25 17.55
CA ILE A 527 13.94 -46.53 18.54
C ILE A 527 12.98 -47.63 18.06
N GLU A 528 12.57 -47.60 16.80
CA GLU A 528 11.75 -48.67 16.21
C GLU A 528 12.50 -50.02 16.23
N GLY A 529 13.80 -50.01 15.90
CA GLY A 529 14.66 -51.18 15.98
C GLY A 529 14.77 -51.73 17.41
N CYS A 530 15.03 -50.84 18.39
CA CYS A 530 15.13 -51.20 19.81
C CYS A 530 13.81 -51.76 20.35
N ASN A 531 12.68 -51.15 20.00
CA ASN A 531 11.34 -51.65 20.34
C ASN A 531 11.08 -53.02 19.73
N ARG A 532 11.46 -53.25 18.46
CA ARG A 532 11.29 -54.55 17.79
C ARG A 532 12.09 -55.64 18.48
N LEU A 533 13.35 -55.37 18.83
CA LEU A 533 14.22 -56.31 19.54
C LEU A 533 13.69 -56.61 20.95
N GLY A 534 13.35 -55.58 21.70
CA GLY A 534 12.81 -55.73 23.05
C GLY A 534 11.47 -56.49 23.06
N GLN A 535 10.56 -56.19 22.12
CA GLN A 535 9.31 -56.94 22.02
C GLN A 535 9.49 -58.36 21.50
N GLY A 536 10.44 -58.61 20.61
CA GLY A 536 10.81 -59.97 20.22
C GLY A 536 11.30 -60.79 21.42
N LEU A 537 12.07 -60.19 22.33
CA LEU A 537 12.51 -60.80 23.58
C LEU A 537 11.36 -61.02 24.59
N ILE A 538 10.35 -60.17 24.61
CA ILE A 538 9.19 -60.36 25.49
C ILE A 538 8.27 -61.47 24.94
N GLN A 539 7.94 -61.42 23.65
CA GLN A 539 7.00 -62.36 23.02
C GLN A 539 7.53 -63.79 22.92
N SER A 540 8.83 -63.97 22.76
CA SER A 540 9.45 -65.30 22.70
C SER A 540 9.75 -65.91 24.08
N ALA A 541 9.38 -65.24 25.18
CA ALA A 541 9.58 -65.76 26.52
C ALA A 541 8.65 -66.96 26.83
N ALA A 542 9.20 -68.02 27.41
CA ALA A 542 8.42 -69.16 27.87
C ALA A 542 7.54 -68.78 29.08
N GLY A 543 6.42 -69.49 29.25
CA GLY A 543 5.49 -69.23 30.36
C GLY A 543 6.16 -69.29 31.73
N GLY A 544 5.97 -68.24 32.54
CA GLY A 544 6.57 -68.11 33.88
C GLY A 544 7.95 -67.44 33.93
N VAL A 545 8.53 -67.06 32.79
CA VAL A 545 9.76 -66.25 32.73
C VAL A 545 9.41 -64.76 32.94
N ASN A 546 10.16 -64.07 33.79
CA ASN A 546 9.92 -62.66 34.10
C ASN A 546 10.44 -61.73 32.98
N THR A 547 9.56 -60.92 32.41
CA THR A 547 9.85 -59.91 31.36
C THR A 547 9.73 -58.46 31.85
N ALA A 548 9.35 -58.24 33.11
CA ALA A 548 8.95 -56.91 33.61
C ALA A 548 10.07 -55.85 33.52
N SER A 549 11.35 -56.24 33.62
CA SER A 549 12.46 -55.31 33.45
C SER A 549 12.56 -54.78 32.02
N LEU A 550 12.45 -55.65 31.01
CA LEU A 550 12.48 -55.27 29.60
C LEU A 550 11.29 -54.34 29.26
N GLU A 551 10.09 -54.69 29.73
CA GLU A 551 8.89 -53.89 29.54
C GLU A 551 9.05 -52.48 30.12
N LYS A 552 9.55 -52.38 31.37
CA LYS A 552 9.78 -51.10 32.04
C LYS A 552 10.86 -50.25 31.34
N ASP A 553 11.90 -50.87 30.81
CA ASP A 553 12.97 -50.15 30.12
C ASP A 553 12.54 -49.67 28.71
N LEU A 554 11.70 -50.45 28.01
CA LEU A 554 11.04 -50.01 26.78
C LEU A 554 10.05 -48.87 27.02
N GLU A 555 9.23 -48.97 28.08
CA GLU A 555 8.26 -47.93 28.46
C GLU A 555 8.96 -46.60 28.72
N LYS A 556 10.00 -46.59 29.57
CA LYS A 556 10.80 -45.38 29.86
C LYS A 556 11.42 -44.75 28.61
N MET A 557 11.95 -45.58 27.70
CA MET A 557 12.54 -45.10 26.45
C MET A 557 11.47 -44.44 25.57
N ASN A 558 10.32 -45.09 25.42
CA ASN A 558 9.20 -44.56 24.64
C ASN A 558 8.62 -43.28 25.26
N ASP A 559 8.54 -43.18 26.59
CA ASP A 559 8.10 -41.96 27.27
C ASP A 559 9.02 -40.77 26.99
N LYS A 560 10.34 -40.96 27.10
CA LYS A 560 11.32 -39.92 26.77
C LYS A 560 11.25 -39.51 25.30
N TRP A 561 11.08 -40.48 24.40
CA TRP A 561 10.93 -40.23 22.97
C TRP A 561 9.67 -39.44 22.65
N ASN A 562 8.54 -39.81 23.28
CA ASN A 562 7.27 -39.11 23.09
C ASN A 562 7.30 -37.68 23.66
N ASP A 563 7.97 -37.47 24.80
CA ASP A 563 8.21 -36.13 25.33
C ASP A 563 9.07 -35.28 24.36
N LEU A 564 10.15 -35.85 23.82
CA LEU A 564 10.98 -35.18 22.82
C LEU A 564 10.17 -34.82 21.57
N LYS A 565 9.37 -35.76 21.01
CA LYS A 565 8.44 -35.46 19.91
C LYS A 565 7.48 -34.33 20.24
N GLY A 566 6.92 -34.33 21.44
CA GLY A 566 6.04 -33.27 21.92
C GLY A 566 6.73 -31.90 21.88
N ARG A 567 7.96 -31.82 22.39
CA ARG A 567 8.79 -30.60 22.36
C ARG A 567 9.17 -30.17 20.94
N LEU A 568 9.50 -31.11 20.05
CA LEU A 568 9.78 -30.83 18.65
C LEU A 568 8.56 -30.26 17.91
N ASN A 569 7.40 -30.88 18.09
CA ASN A 569 6.15 -30.41 17.48
C ASN A 569 5.79 -29.01 17.98
N GLU A 570 5.92 -28.75 19.28
CA GLU A 570 5.67 -27.42 19.83
C GLU A 570 6.69 -26.39 19.34
N ARG A 571 7.97 -26.77 19.17
CA ARG A 571 8.99 -25.89 18.58
C ARG A 571 8.66 -25.53 17.14
N GLY A 572 8.31 -26.52 16.31
CA GLY A 572 7.89 -26.30 14.92
C GLY A 572 6.68 -25.36 14.84
N ARG A 573 5.64 -25.65 15.62
CA ARG A 573 4.44 -24.81 15.69
C ARG A 573 4.75 -23.37 16.11
N LYS A 574 5.61 -23.17 17.12
CA LYS A 574 6.02 -21.82 17.56
C LYS A 574 6.78 -21.05 16.49
N LEU A 575 7.65 -21.71 15.73
CA LEU A 575 8.36 -21.09 14.61
C LEU A 575 7.39 -20.69 13.49
N ASP A 576 6.43 -21.54 13.14
CA ASP A 576 5.44 -21.26 12.08
C ASP A 576 4.49 -20.13 12.47
N VAL A 577 3.96 -20.15 13.70
CA VAL A 577 3.12 -19.09 14.25
C VAL A 577 3.91 -17.79 14.35
N GLY A 578 5.15 -17.84 14.86
CA GLY A 578 6.02 -16.68 14.97
C GLY A 578 6.32 -16.04 13.61
N LEU A 579 6.57 -16.86 12.57
CA LEU A 579 6.80 -16.36 11.21
C LEU A 579 5.60 -15.59 10.67
N LEU A 580 4.40 -16.17 10.84
CA LEU A 580 3.16 -15.55 10.39
C LEU A 580 2.85 -14.25 11.16
N GLN A 581 2.99 -14.27 12.49
CA GLN A 581 2.74 -13.10 13.34
C GLN A 581 3.75 -11.99 13.05
N SER A 582 5.05 -12.31 12.94
CA SER A 582 6.10 -11.33 12.64
C SER A 582 5.94 -10.74 11.24
N GLY A 583 5.54 -11.55 10.25
CA GLY A 583 5.24 -11.07 8.91
C GLY A 583 4.06 -10.09 8.88
N LYS A 584 2.94 -10.45 9.54
CA LYS A 584 1.77 -9.56 9.66
C LYS A 584 2.07 -8.27 10.42
N PHE A 585 2.84 -8.38 11.51
CA PHE A 585 3.26 -7.23 12.29
C PHE A 585 4.13 -6.28 11.45
N GLN A 586 5.13 -6.82 10.74
CA GLN A 586 6.03 -6.01 9.91
C GLN A 586 5.28 -5.31 8.77
N GLU A 587 4.41 -6.03 8.05
CA GLU A 587 3.60 -5.44 6.98
C GLU A 587 2.69 -4.32 7.51
N ALA A 588 2.03 -4.55 8.66
CA ALA A 588 1.19 -3.55 9.30
C ALA A 588 2.01 -2.34 9.81
N LEU A 589 3.19 -2.58 10.38
CA LEU A 589 4.11 -1.54 10.86
C LEU A 589 4.57 -0.64 9.70
N ASP A 590 5.07 -1.24 8.62
CA ASP A 590 5.56 -0.52 7.45
C ASP A 590 4.44 0.27 6.76
N GLY A 591 3.26 -0.36 6.64
CA GLY A 591 2.08 0.28 6.07
C GLY A 591 1.63 1.50 6.88
N LEU A 592 1.58 1.39 8.21
CA LEU A 592 1.16 2.49 9.08
C LEU A 592 2.22 3.58 9.19
N ALA A 593 3.50 3.21 9.25
CA ALA A 593 4.63 4.15 9.29
C ALA A 593 4.72 4.99 8.01
N LYS A 594 4.52 4.35 6.85
CA LYS A 594 4.45 5.06 5.57
C LYS A 594 3.26 6.01 5.50
N TRP A 595 2.07 5.53 5.86
CA TRP A 595 0.87 6.37 5.89
C TRP A 595 1.05 7.58 6.83
N LEU A 596 1.68 7.37 7.98
CA LEU A 596 1.94 8.43 8.95
C LEU A 596 2.91 9.46 8.37
N ALA A 597 3.99 9.03 7.71
CA ALA A 597 4.93 9.93 7.04
C ALA A 597 4.27 10.77 5.93
N ASP A 598 3.48 10.12 5.05
CA ASP A 598 2.76 10.81 3.98
C ASP A 598 1.75 11.84 4.54
N THR A 599 1.10 11.51 5.66
CA THR A 599 0.12 12.39 6.32
C THR A 599 0.81 13.55 7.06
N GLU A 600 1.94 13.30 7.73
CA GLU A 600 2.76 14.34 8.34
C GLU A 600 3.26 15.34 7.30
N GLU A 601 3.71 14.87 6.13
CA GLU A 601 4.12 15.73 5.01
C GLU A 601 2.94 16.56 4.47
N MET A 602 1.77 15.94 4.28
CA MET A 602 0.56 16.65 3.88
C MET A 602 0.19 17.76 4.88
N VAL A 603 0.30 17.50 6.20
CA VAL A 603 0.02 18.48 7.26
C VAL A 603 1.07 19.58 7.30
N ALA A 604 2.36 19.25 7.15
CA ALA A 604 3.45 20.22 7.09
C ALA A 604 3.30 21.22 5.93
N ASN A 605 2.67 20.79 4.83
CA ASN A 605 2.40 21.61 3.65
C ASN A 605 1.10 22.45 3.75
N GLN A 606 0.37 22.39 4.86
CA GLN A 606 -0.84 23.19 5.04
C GLN A 606 -0.49 24.66 5.33
N LYS A 607 -1.12 25.58 4.58
CA LYS A 607 -0.98 27.03 4.81
C LYS A 607 -1.58 27.46 6.16
N PRO A 608 -1.14 28.57 6.78
CA PRO A 608 -1.80 29.16 7.95
C PRO A 608 -3.31 29.45 7.71
N PRO A 609 -4.11 29.69 8.78
CA PRO A 609 -5.47 30.17 8.65
C PRO A 609 -5.54 31.45 7.80
N SER A 610 -6.51 31.51 6.89
CA SER A 610 -6.75 32.69 6.05
C SER A 610 -7.67 33.72 6.73
N ALA A 611 -7.46 35.00 6.44
CA ALA A 611 -8.34 36.11 6.79
C ALA A 611 -9.58 36.18 5.88
N ASP A 612 -9.58 35.53 4.70
CA ASP A 612 -10.75 35.42 3.85
C ASP A 612 -11.71 34.34 4.38
N TYR A 613 -12.93 34.75 4.73
CA TYR A 613 -13.97 33.88 5.27
C TYR A 613 -14.26 32.64 4.40
N LYS A 614 -14.27 32.77 3.06
CA LYS A 614 -14.54 31.64 2.16
C LYS A 614 -13.37 30.66 2.15
N VAL A 615 -12.13 31.16 2.21
CA VAL A 615 -10.92 30.34 2.21
C VAL A 615 -10.77 29.60 3.54
N VAL A 616 -10.87 30.28 4.68
CA VAL A 616 -10.78 29.65 6.01
C VAL A 616 -11.92 28.64 6.24
N LYS A 617 -13.11 28.90 5.70
CA LYS A 617 -14.21 27.94 5.70
C LYS A 617 -13.87 26.67 4.93
N ALA A 618 -13.19 26.77 3.79
CA ALA A 618 -12.72 25.62 3.02
C ALA A 618 -11.61 24.86 3.77
N GLN A 619 -10.61 25.57 4.31
CA GLN A 619 -9.55 25.00 5.15
C GLN A 619 -10.13 24.23 6.35
N LEU A 620 -11.20 24.73 6.97
CA LEU A 620 -11.88 24.03 8.07
C LEU A 620 -12.55 22.71 7.62
N GLN A 621 -13.12 22.65 6.42
CA GLN A 621 -13.69 21.40 5.89
C GLN A 621 -12.60 20.37 5.59
N GLU A 622 -11.49 20.80 4.99
CA GLU A 622 -10.32 19.95 4.76
C GLU A 622 -9.75 19.41 6.09
N GLN A 623 -9.69 20.26 7.12
CA GLN A 623 -9.24 19.85 8.45
C GLN A 623 -10.19 18.85 9.12
N LYS A 624 -11.51 18.99 8.94
CA LYS A 624 -12.50 18.01 9.41
C LYS A 624 -12.32 16.65 8.75
N PHE A 625 -11.96 16.62 7.47
CA PHE A 625 -11.64 15.39 6.77
C PHE A 625 -10.36 14.73 7.32
N LEU A 626 -9.29 15.50 7.55
CA LEU A 626 -8.06 15.00 8.18
C LEU A 626 -8.34 14.41 9.57
N LYS A 627 -9.12 15.09 10.41
CA LYS A 627 -9.50 14.59 11.75
C LYS A 627 -10.25 13.27 11.67
N LYS A 628 -11.14 13.11 10.69
CA LYS A 628 -11.84 11.84 10.45
C LYS A 628 -10.86 10.75 10.01
N MET A 629 -9.94 11.04 9.10
CA MET A 629 -8.92 10.08 8.66
C MET A 629 -8.05 9.58 9.82
N LEU A 630 -7.64 10.48 10.72
CA LEU A 630 -6.89 10.12 11.93
C LEU A 630 -7.72 9.21 12.84
N LEU A 631 -8.98 9.56 13.09
CA LEU A 631 -9.88 8.77 13.93
C LEU A 631 -10.11 7.35 13.37
N ASP A 632 -10.30 7.22 12.06
CA ASP A 632 -10.48 5.93 11.37
C ASP A 632 -9.23 5.03 11.52
N ARG A 633 -8.03 5.61 11.69
CA ARG A 633 -6.76 4.90 11.88
C ARG A 633 -6.43 4.56 13.33
N GLN A 634 -7.15 5.08 14.31
CA GLN A 634 -6.97 4.76 15.74
C GLN A 634 -7.04 3.25 16.02
N ASN A 635 -8.00 2.57 15.38
CA ASN A 635 -8.17 1.12 15.53
C ASN A 635 -7.00 0.35 14.90
N SER A 636 -6.46 0.84 13.78
CA SER A 636 -5.27 0.24 13.15
C SER A 636 -4.05 0.35 14.06
N MET A 637 -3.86 1.49 14.74
CA MET A 637 -2.77 1.68 15.71
C MET A 637 -2.90 0.72 16.92
N SER A 638 -4.12 0.57 17.45
CA SER A 638 -4.39 -0.36 18.56
C SER A 638 -4.12 -1.82 18.17
N SER A 639 -4.54 -2.22 16.96
CA SER A 639 -4.29 -3.54 16.40
C SER A 639 -2.80 -3.81 16.21
N LEU A 640 -2.04 -2.83 15.70
CA LEU A 640 -0.60 -2.92 15.53
C LEU A 640 0.13 -3.13 16.87
N PHE A 641 -0.29 -2.44 17.93
CA PHE A 641 0.25 -2.64 19.28
C PHE A 641 -0.02 -4.06 19.81
N ALA A 642 -1.23 -4.57 19.60
CA ALA A 642 -1.57 -5.94 20.00
C ALA A 642 -0.69 -6.96 19.27
N MET A 643 -0.55 -6.82 17.94
CA MET A 643 0.32 -7.69 17.13
C MET A 643 1.78 -7.60 17.57
N GLY A 644 2.31 -6.39 17.80
CA GLY A 644 3.69 -6.21 18.23
C GLY A 644 3.95 -6.77 19.63
N ASN A 645 2.99 -6.67 20.55
CA ASN A 645 3.10 -7.33 21.87
C ASN A 645 3.07 -8.86 21.78
N GLU A 646 2.28 -9.44 20.86
CA GLU A 646 2.28 -10.88 20.61
C GLU A 646 3.64 -11.35 20.07
N VAL A 647 4.21 -10.66 19.09
CA VAL A 647 5.55 -10.96 18.54
C VAL A 647 6.62 -10.81 19.62
N ALA A 648 6.56 -9.72 20.39
CA ALA A 648 7.50 -9.44 21.48
C ALA A 648 7.45 -10.47 22.62
N ALA A 649 6.31 -11.14 22.84
CA ALA A 649 6.18 -12.17 23.87
C ALA A 649 6.95 -13.45 23.54
N ALA A 650 7.13 -13.76 22.26
CA ALA A 650 7.89 -14.93 21.79
C ALA A 650 9.38 -14.63 21.54
N ALA A 651 9.72 -13.35 21.41
CA ALA A 651 11.05 -12.83 21.14
C ALA A 651 11.98 -12.84 22.37
N ASP A 652 13.27 -12.69 22.13
CA ASP A 652 14.24 -12.51 23.21
C ASP A 652 14.14 -11.10 23.85
N PRO A 653 14.73 -10.87 25.04
CA PRO A 653 14.60 -9.60 25.75
C PRO A 653 15.14 -8.37 25.00
N VAL A 654 16.10 -8.54 24.09
CA VAL A 654 16.69 -7.44 23.31
C VAL A 654 15.76 -7.07 22.16
N GLU A 655 15.33 -8.06 21.40
CA GLU A 655 14.35 -7.92 20.32
C GLU A 655 13.03 -7.34 20.83
N LYS A 656 12.52 -7.85 21.96
CA LYS A 656 11.33 -7.32 22.64
C LYS A 656 11.42 -5.82 22.90
N LYS A 657 12.54 -5.35 23.46
CA LYS A 657 12.75 -3.92 23.71
C LYS A 657 12.81 -3.10 22.42
N ALA A 658 13.32 -3.67 21.33
CA ALA A 658 13.35 -3.00 20.04
C ALA A 658 11.94 -2.80 19.48
N ILE A 659 11.07 -3.82 19.55
CA ILE A 659 9.66 -3.72 19.14
C ILE A 659 8.91 -2.70 20.00
N GLU A 660 9.05 -2.78 21.33
CA GLU A 660 8.41 -1.84 22.27
C GLU A 660 8.83 -0.40 21.97
N ARG A 661 10.10 -0.17 21.62
CA ARG A 661 10.59 1.15 21.21
C ARG A 661 9.96 1.62 19.90
N GLN A 662 9.95 0.78 18.86
CA GLN A 662 9.35 1.12 17.56
C GLN A 662 7.86 1.48 17.69
N LEU A 663 7.11 0.67 18.43
CA LEU A 663 5.70 0.92 18.71
C LEU A 663 5.49 2.24 19.46
N LYS A 664 6.31 2.52 20.47
CA LYS A 664 6.23 3.77 21.24
C LYS A 664 6.55 5.01 20.40
N GLU A 665 7.59 4.94 19.55
CA GLU A 665 7.96 6.01 18.63
C GLU A 665 6.83 6.31 17.63
N LEU A 666 6.21 5.27 17.08
CA LEU A 666 5.09 5.42 16.15
C LEU A 666 3.84 5.98 16.83
N MET A 667 3.52 5.54 18.06
CA MET A 667 2.41 6.08 18.85
C MET A 667 2.61 7.56 19.12
N GLN A 668 3.81 7.96 19.56
CA GLN A 668 4.11 9.35 19.87
C GLN A 668 3.94 10.25 18.64
N ARG A 669 4.39 9.80 17.46
CA ARG A 669 4.17 10.54 16.20
C ARG A 669 2.69 10.69 15.86
N PHE A 670 1.91 9.63 15.99
CA PHE A 670 0.47 9.67 15.75
C PHE A 670 -0.28 10.56 16.73
N ASP A 671 0.07 10.51 18.02
CA ASP A 671 -0.50 11.35 19.06
C ASP A 671 -0.17 12.83 18.80
N ASN A 672 1.10 13.14 18.49
CA ASN A 672 1.53 14.50 18.14
C ASN A 672 0.76 15.03 16.91
N LEU A 673 0.60 14.21 15.87
CA LEU A 673 -0.13 14.57 14.66
C LEU A 673 -1.63 14.80 14.95
N THR A 674 -2.23 13.95 15.79
CA THR A 674 -3.64 14.05 16.19
C THR A 674 -3.89 15.27 17.04
N GLU A 675 -3.02 15.54 18.00
CA GLU A 675 -3.08 16.73 18.84
C GLU A 675 -2.89 17.99 18.00
N GLY A 676 -1.86 18.04 17.16
CA GLY A 676 -1.61 19.17 16.24
C GLY A 676 -2.78 19.42 15.28
N ALA A 677 -3.39 18.36 14.74
CA ALA A 677 -4.57 18.49 13.89
C ALA A 677 -5.79 19.04 14.66
N SER A 678 -5.96 18.69 15.93
CA SER A 678 -7.03 19.19 16.79
C SER A 678 -6.80 20.64 17.21
N GLN A 679 -5.57 21.02 17.56
CA GLN A 679 -5.18 22.40 17.86
C GLN A 679 -5.43 23.29 16.64
N ARG A 680 -4.99 22.87 15.45
CA ARG A 680 -5.24 23.60 14.20
C ARG A 680 -6.73 23.71 13.85
N MET A 681 -7.52 22.67 14.12
CA MET A 681 -8.97 22.72 13.92
C MET A 681 -9.61 23.82 14.79
N THR A 682 -9.19 23.92 16.06
CA THR A 682 -9.65 24.97 16.98
C THR A 682 -9.25 26.36 16.49
N ALA A 683 -8.01 26.52 16.02
CA ALA A 683 -7.52 27.78 15.44
C ALA A 683 -8.32 28.19 14.20
N LEU A 684 -8.63 27.25 13.29
CA LEU A 684 -9.46 27.52 12.11
C LEU A 684 -10.91 27.88 12.47
N GLU A 685 -11.50 27.25 13.49
CA GLU A 685 -12.84 27.60 13.98
C GLU A 685 -12.88 29.02 14.56
N GLN A 686 -11.87 29.40 15.34
CA GLN A 686 -11.72 30.77 15.87
C GLN A 686 -11.52 31.78 14.73
N ALA A 687 -10.55 31.54 13.84
CA ALA A 687 -10.26 32.39 12.70
C ALA A 687 -11.47 32.56 11.78
N MET A 688 -12.22 31.47 11.50
CA MET A 688 -13.44 31.53 10.69
C MET A 688 -14.52 32.42 11.31
N SER A 689 -14.71 32.34 12.63
CA SER A 689 -15.68 33.17 13.33
C SER A 689 -15.33 34.66 13.22
N VAL A 690 -14.07 35.00 13.47
CA VAL A 690 -13.60 36.40 13.42
C VAL A 690 -13.54 36.92 11.98
N ALA A 691 -13.10 36.10 11.02
CA ALA A 691 -13.08 36.46 9.59
C ALA A 691 -14.48 36.76 9.05
N LYS A 692 -15.48 36.00 9.50
CA LYS A 692 -16.88 36.27 9.15
C LYS A 692 -17.34 37.60 9.74
N ASP A 693 -17.08 37.86 11.02
CA ASP A 693 -17.46 39.11 11.66
C ASP A 693 -16.77 40.32 11.02
N PHE A 694 -15.47 40.19 10.69
CA PHE A 694 -14.73 41.20 9.94
C PHE A 694 -15.38 41.47 8.58
N GLN A 695 -15.72 40.44 7.80
CA GLN A 695 -16.38 40.60 6.51
C GLN A 695 -17.76 41.27 6.64
N ASP A 696 -18.56 40.82 7.62
CA ASP A 696 -19.92 41.31 7.86
C ASP A 696 -19.93 42.79 8.30
N LYS A 697 -18.86 43.30 8.92
CA LYS A 697 -18.69 44.73 9.26
C LYS A 697 -18.02 45.55 8.15
N MET A 698 -17.01 44.98 7.49
CA MET A 698 -16.21 45.68 6.47
C MET A 698 -17.02 46.02 5.22
N VAL A 699 -17.78 45.07 4.68
CA VAL A 699 -18.50 45.24 3.42
C VAL A 699 -19.53 46.38 3.49
N PRO A 700 -20.41 46.46 4.53
CA PRO A 700 -21.33 47.58 4.66
C PRO A 700 -20.65 48.93 4.86
N LEU A 701 -19.49 48.98 5.53
CA LEU A 701 -18.74 50.22 5.73
C LEU A 701 -18.13 50.74 4.44
N LEU A 702 -17.59 49.85 3.59
CA LEU A 702 -17.11 50.22 2.25
C LEU A 702 -18.24 50.78 1.37
N ASP A 703 -19.39 50.08 1.32
CA ASP A 703 -20.58 50.55 0.59
C ASP A 703 -21.07 51.91 1.10
N TRP A 704 -20.99 52.13 2.41
CA TRP A 704 -21.36 53.40 3.04
C TRP A 704 -20.36 54.52 2.72
N LEU A 705 -19.05 54.23 2.75
CA LEU A 705 -18.00 55.16 2.34
C LEU A 705 -18.21 55.62 0.90
N ASP A 706 -18.34 54.69 -0.06
CA ASP A 706 -18.53 55.01 -1.48
C ASP A 706 -19.73 55.95 -1.71
N ARG A 707 -20.86 55.66 -1.05
CA ARG A 707 -22.08 56.47 -1.18
C ARG A 707 -21.93 57.85 -0.53
N THR A 708 -21.20 57.93 0.58
CA THR A 708 -21.09 59.16 1.37
C THR A 708 -20.02 60.10 0.82
N GLU A 709 -18.89 59.56 0.37
CA GLU A 709 -17.87 60.28 -0.40
C GLU A 709 -18.48 60.97 -1.62
N LYS A 710 -19.34 60.26 -2.36
CA LYS A 710 -20.08 60.86 -3.48
C LYS A 710 -20.98 62.02 -3.05
N LYS A 711 -21.72 61.87 -1.94
CA LYS A 711 -22.58 62.94 -1.40
C LYS A 711 -21.79 64.18 -0.99
N VAL A 712 -20.65 64.00 -0.33
CA VAL A 712 -19.76 65.12 0.07
C VAL A 712 -19.23 65.83 -1.17
N LYS A 713 -18.79 65.09 -2.18
CA LYS A 713 -18.35 65.65 -3.46
C LYS A 713 -19.45 66.44 -4.18
N ASP A 714 -20.68 65.95 -4.20
CA ASP A 714 -21.82 66.64 -4.80
C ASP A 714 -22.19 67.96 -4.05
N MET A 715 -21.72 68.14 -2.81
CA MET A 715 -21.91 69.35 -2.01
C MET A 715 -20.84 70.43 -2.23
N GLU A 716 -19.73 70.14 -2.93
CA GLU A 716 -18.70 71.13 -3.29
C GLU A 716 -19.23 72.21 -4.25
N LEU A 717 -20.32 71.92 -4.98
CA LEU A 717 -21.00 72.88 -5.84
C LEU A 717 -21.93 73.78 -5.03
N VAL A 718 -21.55 75.05 -4.93
CA VAL A 718 -22.24 76.08 -4.16
C VAL A 718 -23.33 76.74 -5.02
N PRO A 719 -24.58 76.87 -4.54
CA PRO A 719 -25.61 77.65 -5.23
C PRO A 719 -25.31 79.16 -5.24
N THR A 720 -25.81 79.92 -6.21
CA THR A 720 -25.68 81.41 -6.22
C THR A 720 -26.76 82.17 -5.44
N ASP A 721 -27.60 81.44 -4.69
CA ASP A 721 -28.69 81.99 -3.90
C ASP A 721 -28.43 81.78 -2.41
N GLU A 722 -28.54 82.86 -1.63
CA GLU A 722 -28.17 82.84 -0.22
C GLU A 722 -29.03 81.88 0.62
N GLU A 723 -30.33 81.78 0.36
CA GLU A 723 -31.23 80.86 1.07
C GLU A 723 -30.90 79.41 0.72
N LYS A 724 -30.57 79.14 -0.55
CA LYS A 724 -30.12 77.81 -0.99
C LYS A 724 -28.76 77.43 -0.39
N ILE A 725 -27.82 78.36 -0.25
CA ILE A 725 -26.55 78.10 0.46
C ILE A 725 -26.83 77.78 1.93
N GLN A 726 -27.70 78.55 2.59
CA GLN A 726 -28.09 78.26 3.98
C GLN A 726 -28.75 76.89 4.14
N GLN A 727 -29.58 76.47 3.19
CA GLN A 727 -30.16 75.13 3.17
C GLN A 727 -29.08 74.05 2.97
N ARG A 728 -28.13 74.27 2.06
CA ARG A 728 -26.98 73.38 1.86
C ARG A 728 -26.09 73.27 3.10
N ILE A 729 -25.88 74.35 3.86
CA ILE A 729 -25.15 74.33 5.14
C ILE A 729 -25.86 73.43 6.16
N LYS A 730 -27.20 73.50 6.26
CA LYS A 730 -27.97 72.60 7.15
C LYS A 730 -27.83 71.14 6.73
N GLU A 731 -27.91 70.86 5.42
CA GLU A 731 -27.75 69.52 4.87
C GLU A 731 -26.33 68.97 5.09
N GLN A 732 -25.30 69.81 4.89
CA GLN A 732 -23.91 69.48 5.17
C GLN A 732 -23.71 69.20 6.67
N HIS A 733 -24.24 70.01 7.58
CA HIS A 733 -24.12 69.75 9.02
C HIS A 733 -24.79 68.45 9.43
N ALA A 734 -25.97 68.14 8.87
CA ALA A 734 -26.63 66.86 9.12
C ALA A 734 -25.77 65.70 8.62
N LEU A 735 -25.24 65.80 7.40
CA LEU A 735 -24.36 64.79 6.81
C LEU A 735 -23.06 64.61 7.61
N HIS A 736 -22.41 65.70 8.02
CA HIS A 736 -21.18 65.67 8.82
C HIS A 736 -21.42 64.98 10.17
N ASN A 737 -22.53 65.30 10.84
CA ASN A 737 -22.91 64.62 12.08
C ASN A 737 -23.16 63.12 11.86
N ASP A 738 -23.79 62.73 10.74
CA ASP A 738 -23.99 61.32 10.39
C ASP A 738 -22.65 60.61 10.10
N ILE A 739 -21.68 61.28 9.47
CA ILE A 739 -20.31 60.78 9.28
C ILE A 739 -19.61 60.57 10.64
N LEU A 740 -19.71 61.53 11.56
CA LEU A 740 -19.12 61.41 12.89
C LEU A 740 -19.76 60.28 13.72
N ARG A 741 -21.07 60.05 13.57
CA ARG A 741 -21.78 58.93 14.22
C ARG A 741 -21.28 57.57 13.78
N LYS A 742 -20.58 57.45 12.65
CA LYS A 742 -19.98 56.21 12.18
C LYS A 742 -18.61 55.88 12.78
N LYS A 743 -17.99 56.82 13.53
CA LYS A 743 -16.71 56.60 14.20
C LYS A 743 -16.63 55.31 15.05
N PRO A 744 -17.65 54.96 15.86
CA PRO A 744 -17.63 53.72 16.65
C PRO A 744 -17.57 52.46 15.78
N ASP A 745 -18.26 52.46 14.63
CA ASP A 745 -18.29 51.31 13.70
C ASP A 745 -16.90 51.03 13.12
N PHE A 746 -16.12 52.07 12.80
CA PHE A 746 -14.72 51.92 12.36
C PHE A 746 -13.79 51.47 13.49
N SER A 747 -14.02 51.95 14.73
CA SER A 747 -13.25 51.50 15.91
C SER A 747 -13.49 50.01 16.19
N ASP A 748 -14.73 49.55 16.07
CA ASP A 748 -15.12 48.15 16.22
C ASP A 748 -14.52 47.29 15.08
N LEU A 749 -14.54 47.78 13.84
CA LEU A 749 -13.85 47.14 12.72
C LEU A 749 -12.33 46.97 12.99
N THR A 750 -11.66 47.98 13.54
CA THR A 750 -10.24 47.91 13.91
C THR A 750 -9.97 46.86 14.98
N GLU A 751 -10.83 46.75 15.99
CA GLU A 751 -10.71 45.74 17.05
C GLU A 751 -10.87 44.32 16.47
N VAL A 752 -11.92 44.09 15.66
CA VAL A 752 -12.15 42.81 14.99
C VAL A 752 -11.00 42.45 14.05
N ALA A 753 -10.46 43.42 13.31
CA ALA A 753 -9.32 43.22 12.44
C ALA A 753 -8.05 42.85 13.22
N SER A 754 -7.77 43.52 14.34
CA SER A 754 -6.62 43.20 15.20
C SER A 754 -6.71 41.78 15.78
N ASN A 755 -7.91 41.38 16.21
CA ASN A 755 -8.18 40.02 16.65
C ASN A 755 -7.93 39.01 15.51
N LEU A 756 -8.37 39.32 14.28
CA LEU A 756 -8.15 38.45 13.12
C LEU A 756 -6.67 38.36 12.74
N MET A 757 -5.92 39.46 12.76
CA MET A 757 -4.47 39.47 12.49
C MET A 757 -3.70 38.53 13.44
N SER A 758 -4.15 38.39 14.69
CA SER A 758 -3.52 37.48 15.66
C SER A 758 -3.78 35.98 15.40
N LEU A 759 -4.75 35.66 14.52
CA LEU A 759 -5.21 34.29 14.24
C LEU A 759 -4.79 33.78 12.86
N VAL A 760 -4.25 34.64 12.00
CA VAL A 760 -3.87 34.32 10.61
C VAL A 760 -2.34 34.34 10.44
N GLY A 761 -1.85 33.89 9.28
CA GLY A 761 -0.42 33.95 8.97
C GLY A 761 0.08 35.39 8.80
N GLU A 762 1.38 35.63 9.04
CA GLU A 762 2.00 36.98 8.99
C GLU A 762 1.72 37.72 7.68
N ASP A 763 1.83 37.04 6.53
CA ASP A 763 1.55 37.63 5.22
C ASP A 763 0.09 38.10 5.09
N GLU A 764 -0.86 37.30 5.57
CA GLU A 764 -2.28 37.67 5.54
C GLU A 764 -2.63 38.75 6.57
N ALA A 765 -1.95 38.76 7.71
CA ALA A 765 -2.09 39.83 8.70
C ALA A 765 -1.62 41.18 8.13
N LEU A 766 -0.54 41.22 7.36
CA LEU A 766 -0.07 42.43 6.67
C LEU A 766 -1.09 42.91 5.63
N LEU A 767 -1.61 42.02 4.78
CA LEU A 767 -2.64 42.38 3.79
C LEU A 767 -3.92 42.89 4.46
N LEU A 768 -4.30 42.31 5.59
CA LEU A 768 -5.44 42.75 6.38
C LEU A 768 -5.20 44.13 7.00
N ALA A 769 -3.98 44.38 7.51
CA ALA A 769 -3.57 45.67 8.05
C ALA A 769 -3.60 46.77 6.98
N ASP A 770 -3.06 46.51 5.79
CA ASP A 770 -3.08 47.46 4.66
C ASP A 770 -4.52 47.81 4.26
N LYS A 771 -5.39 46.82 4.15
CA LYS A 771 -6.80 47.02 3.80
C LYS A 771 -7.58 47.80 4.88
N LEU A 772 -7.29 47.52 6.15
CA LEU A 772 -7.86 48.25 7.28
C LEU A 772 -7.38 49.71 7.28
N GLN A 773 -6.09 49.93 7.04
CA GLN A 773 -5.48 51.24 6.98
C GLN A 773 -6.10 52.07 5.84
N GLU A 774 -6.18 51.52 4.63
CA GLU A 774 -6.83 52.17 3.48
C GLU A 774 -8.26 52.62 3.81
N THR A 775 -9.03 51.74 4.47
CA THR A 775 -10.43 52.01 4.82
C THR A 775 -10.56 53.08 5.91
N THR A 776 -9.65 53.08 6.88
CA THR A 776 -9.61 54.07 7.96
C THR A 776 -9.13 55.44 7.45
N ASP A 777 -8.19 55.44 6.51
CA ASP A 777 -7.70 56.66 5.84
C ASP A 777 -8.79 57.29 4.98
N ARG A 778 -9.56 56.48 4.25
CA ARG A 778 -10.75 56.95 3.52
C ARG A 778 -11.78 57.61 4.44
N TYR A 779 -12.09 56.98 5.58
CA TYR A 779 -12.98 57.59 6.58
C TYR A 779 -12.43 58.92 7.11
N THR A 780 -11.14 58.97 7.42
CA THR A 780 -10.47 60.19 7.92
C THR A 780 -10.50 61.32 6.88
N ALA A 781 -10.22 60.99 5.62
CA ALA A 781 -10.30 61.91 4.49
C ALA A 781 -11.75 62.40 4.26
N LEU A 782 -12.74 61.53 4.42
CA LEU A 782 -14.15 61.89 4.30
C LEU A 782 -14.59 62.87 5.41
N VAL A 783 -14.13 62.66 6.65
CA VAL A 783 -14.39 63.59 7.77
C VAL A 783 -13.81 64.97 7.45
N ALA A 784 -12.55 65.03 7.04
CA ALA A 784 -11.87 66.27 6.67
C ALA A 784 -12.55 66.95 5.47
N GLY A 785 -12.81 66.23 4.38
CA GLY A 785 -13.47 66.78 3.20
C GLY A 785 -14.89 67.28 3.49
N SER A 786 -15.63 66.62 4.38
CA SER A 786 -16.93 67.11 4.83
C SER A 786 -16.82 68.41 5.62
N GLU A 787 -15.79 68.56 6.46
CA GLU A 787 -15.51 69.80 7.19
C GLU A 787 -15.10 70.93 6.24
N ASP A 788 -14.23 70.65 5.26
CA ASP A 788 -13.78 71.60 4.23
C ASP A 788 -14.96 72.13 3.40
N VAL A 789 -15.89 71.26 3.00
CA VAL A 789 -17.14 71.68 2.31
C VAL A 789 -17.98 72.59 3.20
N GLY A 790 -18.04 72.31 4.51
CA GLY A 790 -18.73 73.19 5.46
C GLY A 790 -18.11 74.58 5.52
N GLN A 791 -16.78 74.66 5.60
CA GLN A 791 -16.04 75.93 5.58
C GLN A 791 -16.23 76.67 4.25
N LEU A 792 -16.19 75.94 3.12
CA LEU A 792 -16.43 76.49 1.79
C LEU A 792 -17.83 77.13 1.70
N LEU A 793 -18.88 76.42 2.13
CA LEU A 793 -20.25 76.92 2.06
C LEU A 793 -20.44 78.19 2.91
N GLU A 794 -19.87 78.24 4.12
CA GLU A 794 -19.94 79.45 4.96
C GLU A 794 -19.12 80.61 4.39
N ALA A 795 -17.92 80.34 3.85
CA ALA A 795 -17.10 81.35 3.19
C ALA A 795 -17.79 81.90 1.94
N SER A 796 -18.38 81.04 1.10
CA SER A 796 -19.13 81.46 -0.09
C SER A 796 -20.41 82.22 0.27
N ARG A 797 -21.10 81.87 1.36
CA ARG A 797 -22.25 82.64 1.85
C ARG A 797 -21.85 84.06 2.28
N ALA A 798 -20.76 84.18 3.05
CA ALA A 798 -20.23 85.48 3.46
C ALA A 798 -19.76 86.30 2.26
N GLY A 799 -19.03 85.66 1.33
CA GLY A 799 -18.57 86.27 0.08
C GLY A 799 -19.72 86.74 -0.80
N LEU A 800 -20.78 85.93 -0.96
CA LEU A 800 -21.97 86.31 -1.74
C LEU A 800 -22.68 87.53 -1.14
N ARG A 801 -22.86 87.56 0.19
CA ARG A 801 -23.44 88.72 0.88
C ARG A 801 -22.61 89.98 0.66
N HIS A 802 -21.29 89.87 0.82
CA HIS A 802 -20.37 90.99 0.59
C HIS A 802 -20.46 91.48 -0.86
N LEU A 803 -20.39 90.59 -1.84
CA LEU A 803 -20.52 90.90 -3.26
C LEU A 803 -21.84 91.61 -3.58
N VAL A 804 -22.97 91.10 -3.06
CA VAL A 804 -24.29 91.71 -3.32
C VAL A 804 -24.34 93.13 -2.78
N LEU A 805 -23.83 93.37 -1.56
CA LEU A 805 -23.80 94.69 -0.95
C LEU A 805 -22.90 95.65 -1.74
N THR A 806 -21.65 95.27 -2.02
CA THR A 806 -20.72 96.16 -2.75
C THR A 806 -21.17 96.41 -4.18
N TYR A 807 -21.76 95.43 -4.85
CA TYR A 807 -22.36 95.60 -6.17
C TYR A 807 -23.51 96.60 -6.15
N GLN A 808 -24.43 96.50 -5.19
CA GLN A 808 -25.57 97.42 -5.06
C GLN A 808 -25.11 98.85 -4.72
N ASP A 809 -24.16 98.99 -3.79
CA ASP A 809 -23.59 100.29 -3.42
C ASP A 809 -22.90 100.96 -4.61
N LEU A 810 -22.08 100.22 -5.35
CA LEU A 810 -21.44 100.71 -6.58
C LEU A 810 -22.46 101.06 -7.65
N GLN A 811 -23.50 100.26 -7.84
CA GLN A 811 -24.54 100.54 -8.82
C GLN A 811 -25.28 101.85 -8.47
N ALA A 812 -25.67 102.03 -7.20
CA ALA A 812 -26.34 103.23 -6.72
C ALA A 812 -25.44 104.47 -6.81
N TRP A 813 -24.15 104.31 -6.48
CA TRP A 813 -23.14 105.37 -6.63
C TRP A 813 -22.95 105.75 -8.09
N MET A 814 -22.78 104.78 -9.01
CA MET A 814 -22.64 105.02 -10.44
C MET A 814 -23.85 105.76 -11.01
N GLU A 815 -25.08 105.38 -10.64
CA GLU A 815 -26.31 106.10 -11.01
C GLU A 815 -26.35 107.53 -10.44
N GLY A 816 -25.75 107.78 -9.28
CA GLY A 816 -25.56 109.10 -8.70
C GLY A 816 -24.53 109.94 -9.48
N ALA A 817 -23.37 109.36 -9.78
CA ALA A 817 -22.30 109.98 -10.55
C ALA A 817 -22.73 110.32 -11.98
N GLU A 818 -23.44 109.40 -12.66
CA GLU A 818 -24.02 109.60 -14.00
C GLU A 818 -24.97 110.81 -14.00
N ARG A 819 -25.84 110.92 -12.99
CA ARG A 819 -26.76 112.07 -12.84
C ARG A 819 -26.03 113.38 -12.58
N ARG A 820 -24.95 113.36 -11.77
CA ARG A 820 -24.14 114.55 -11.48
C ARG A 820 -23.40 115.01 -12.73
N LEU A 821 -22.72 114.11 -13.46
CA LEU A 821 -22.09 114.40 -14.75
C LEU A 821 -23.10 114.94 -15.76
N GLY A 822 -24.32 114.39 -15.79
CA GLY A 822 -25.40 114.85 -16.66
C GLY A 822 -25.77 116.33 -16.50
N LYS A 823 -25.55 116.94 -15.32
CA LYS A 823 -25.81 118.37 -15.09
C LYS A 823 -24.85 119.29 -15.83
N TYR A 824 -23.62 118.82 -16.09
CA TYR A 824 -22.57 119.58 -16.75
C TYR A 824 -22.51 119.33 -18.26
N ARG A 825 -23.53 118.65 -18.82
CA ARG A 825 -23.65 118.44 -20.27
C ARG A 825 -23.75 119.75 -21.05
N VAL A 826 -24.29 120.79 -20.43
CA VAL A 826 -24.32 122.16 -20.97
C VAL A 826 -23.38 123.01 -20.15
N LEU A 827 -22.36 123.56 -20.80
CA LEU A 827 -21.35 124.39 -20.15
C LEU A 827 -21.92 125.78 -19.85
N ALA A 828 -21.33 126.46 -18.87
CA ALA A 828 -21.66 127.85 -18.60
C ALA A 828 -20.96 128.74 -19.64
N VAL A 829 -21.69 129.70 -20.18
CA VAL A 829 -21.16 130.71 -21.11
C VAL A 829 -20.62 131.95 -20.39
N HIS A 830 -20.46 131.91 -19.06
CA HIS A 830 -19.85 132.99 -18.26
C HIS A 830 -18.61 132.45 -17.55
N THR A 831 -17.53 133.23 -17.53
CA THR A 831 -16.20 132.76 -17.08
C THR A 831 -16.20 132.27 -15.64
N ASP A 832 -16.85 133.00 -14.73
CA ASP A 832 -16.95 132.67 -13.31
C ASP A 832 -17.69 131.35 -13.07
N LYS A 833 -18.85 131.18 -13.71
CA LYS A 833 -19.65 129.95 -13.60
C LYS A 833 -19.03 128.76 -14.31
N LEU A 834 -18.26 128.98 -15.38
CA LEU A 834 -17.56 127.91 -16.08
C LEU A 834 -16.38 127.39 -15.27
N LEU A 835 -15.64 128.28 -14.60
CA LEU A 835 -14.58 127.88 -13.66
C LEU A 835 -15.15 127.07 -12.49
N GLU A 836 -16.28 127.50 -11.91
CA GLU A 836 -16.99 126.73 -10.88
C GLU A 836 -17.41 125.34 -11.39
N GLN A 837 -17.96 125.24 -12.61
CA GLN A 837 -18.25 123.95 -13.23
C GLN A 837 -17.01 123.09 -13.49
N MET A 838 -15.87 123.69 -13.81
CA MET A 838 -14.61 122.97 -14.05
C MET A 838 -14.05 122.40 -12.75
N ASP A 839 -14.08 123.16 -11.65
CA ASP A 839 -13.66 122.69 -10.33
C ASP A 839 -14.58 121.55 -9.86
N ASP A 840 -15.89 121.73 -9.94
CA ASP A 840 -16.88 120.68 -9.64
C ASP A 840 -16.67 119.40 -10.47
N LEU A 841 -16.38 119.55 -11.77
CA LEU A 841 -16.10 118.42 -12.65
C LEU A 841 -14.78 117.74 -12.28
N ALA A 842 -13.73 118.50 -11.96
CA ALA A 842 -12.44 117.95 -11.54
C ALA A 842 -12.59 117.11 -10.27
N ASP A 843 -13.29 117.65 -9.26
CA ASP A 843 -13.61 116.95 -8.01
C ASP A 843 -14.42 115.67 -8.28
N LEU A 844 -15.41 115.73 -9.17
CA LEU A 844 -16.22 114.57 -9.55
C LEU A 844 -15.40 113.51 -10.32
N THR A 845 -14.44 113.92 -11.17
CA THR A 845 -13.59 112.99 -11.90
C THR A 845 -12.58 112.31 -10.98
N GLU A 846 -12.05 113.03 -9.99
CA GLU A 846 -11.21 112.46 -8.92
C GLU A 846 -12.00 111.51 -8.03
N GLU A 847 -13.25 111.86 -7.66
CA GLU A 847 -14.16 110.96 -6.95
C GLU A 847 -14.38 109.65 -7.73
N ILE A 848 -14.63 109.72 -9.04
CA ILE A 848 -14.78 108.53 -9.90
C ILE A 848 -13.52 107.67 -9.86
N ALA A 849 -12.34 108.27 -10.04
CA ALA A 849 -11.07 107.55 -10.01
C ALA A 849 -10.81 106.84 -8.66
N ASN A 850 -11.19 107.47 -7.55
CA ASN A 850 -11.04 106.90 -6.21
C ASN A 850 -11.90 105.64 -5.98
N HIS A 851 -12.94 105.40 -6.78
CA HIS A 851 -13.78 104.20 -6.68
C HIS A 851 -13.24 102.99 -7.44
N GLN A 852 -12.15 103.12 -8.22
CA GLN A 852 -11.51 102.01 -8.96
C GLN A 852 -11.26 100.78 -8.08
N ALA A 853 -10.65 100.97 -6.91
CA ALA A 853 -10.29 99.87 -6.01
C ALA A 853 -11.51 99.12 -5.49
N GLN A 854 -12.66 99.79 -5.32
CA GLN A 854 -13.90 99.17 -4.89
C GLN A 854 -14.54 98.35 -6.02
N VAL A 855 -14.45 98.84 -7.27
CA VAL A 855 -14.90 98.11 -8.46
C VAL A 855 -14.07 96.85 -8.65
N ASP A 856 -12.74 96.97 -8.64
CA ASP A 856 -11.84 95.83 -8.79
C ASP A 856 -12.04 94.80 -7.67
N GLY A 857 -12.17 95.25 -6.41
CA GLY A 857 -12.45 94.36 -5.28
C GLY A 857 -13.80 93.64 -5.37
N THR A 858 -14.82 94.26 -5.99
CA THR A 858 -16.13 93.62 -6.25
C THR A 858 -16.02 92.59 -7.36
N VAL A 859 -15.24 92.86 -8.41
CA VAL A 859 -14.97 91.90 -9.49
C VAL A 859 -14.18 90.69 -8.98
N ASP A 860 -13.12 90.91 -8.19
CA ASP A 860 -12.33 89.84 -7.59
C ASP A 860 -13.17 88.96 -6.67
N SER A 861 -14.03 89.57 -5.84
CA SER A 861 -14.99 88.83 -4.99
C SER A 861 -15.93 87.95 -5.81
N GLY A 862 -16.36 88.44 -6.98
CA GLY A 862 -17.20 87.67 -7.89
C GLY A 862 -16.47 86.55 -8.63
N LEU A 863 -15.22 86.78 -9.06
CA LEU A 863 -14.37 85.76 -9.68
C LEU A 863 -14.03 84.62 -8.72
N GLU A 864 -13.85 84.91 -7.43
CA GLU A 864 -13.61 83.87 -6.43
C GLU A 864 -14.84 82.96 -6.25
N LEU A 865 -16.04 83.54 -6.18
CA LEU A 865 -17.30 82.78 -6.12
C LEU A 865 -17.49 81.91 -7.37
N MET A 866 -17.10 82.40 -8.54
CA MET A 866 -17.22 81.65 -9.80
C MET A 866 -16.47 80.31 -9.82
N LYS A 867 -15.45 80.12 -8.98
CA LYS A 867 -14.69 78.85 -8.91
C LYS A 867 -15.51 77.70 -8.34
N HIS A 868 -16.56 78.00 -7.59
CA HIS A 868 -17.28 77.02 -6.76
C HIS A 868 -18.77 76.88 -7.12
N ILE A 869 -19.26 77.64 -8.10
CA ILE A 869 -20.64 77.58 -8.59
C ILE A 869 -20.73 76.82 -9.91
N SER A 870 -21.94 76.54 -10.39
CA SER A 870 -22.10 75.87 -11.68
C SER A 870 -21.62 76.73 -12.85
N ASN A 871 -21.21 76.10 -13.96
CA ASN A 871 -20.73 76.82 -15.16
C ASN A 871 -21.75 77.84 -15.68
N ASP A 872 -23.04 77.50 -15.66
CA ASP A 872 -24.11 78.39 -16.13
C ASP A 872 -24.29 79.60 -15.21
N GLU A 873 -24.24 79.38 -13.89
CA GLU A 873 -24.31 80.47 -12.91
C GLU A 873 -23.05 81.35 -12.94
N ALA A 874 -21.88 80.75 -13.16
CA ALA A 874 -20.62 81.47 -13.31
C ALA A 874 -20.63 82.41 -14.52
N LEU A 875 -21.20 81.97 -15.65
CA LEU A 875 -21.37 82.82 -16.83
C LEU A 875 -22.30 84.01 -16.55
N GLN A 876 -23.44 83.77 -15.88
CA GLN A 876 -24.37 84.85 -15.53
C GLN A 876 -23.76 85.87 -14.57
N LEU A 877 -22.98 85.43 -13.58
CA LEU A 877 -22.27 86.32 -12.67
C LEU A 877 -21.20 87.11 -13.41
N LYS A 878 -20.42 86.47 -14.28
CA LYS A 878 -19.41 87.12 -15.11
C LYS A 878 -20.00 88.25 -15.96
N ASP A 879 -21.12 88.02 -16.63
CA ASP A 879 -21.77 89.04 -17.46
C ASP A 879 -22.18 90.28 -16.64
N LYS A 880 -22.64 90.10 -15.40
CA LYS A 880 -22.98 91.21 -14.50
C LYS A 880 -21.75 92.01 -14.05
N LEU A 881 -20.64 91.34 -13.75
CA LEU A 881 -19.38 91.97 -13.38
C LEU A 881 -18.78 92.73 -14.57
N ASP A 882 -18.78 92.12 -15.77
CA ASP A 882 -18.33 92.78 -16.99
C ASP A 882 -19.18 94.02 -17.31
N SER A 883 -20.50 93.94 -17.07
CA SER A 883 -21.39 95.10 -17.24
C SER A 883 -21.09 96.22 -16.24
N LEU A 884 -20.79 95.90 -14.97
CA LEU A 884 -20.39 96.87 -13.95
C LEU A 884 -19.09 97.57 -14.35
N GLN A 885 -18.07 96.82 -14.77
CA GLN A 885 -16.78 97.35 -15.22
C GLN A 885 -16.95 98.27 -16.43
N ARG A 886 -17.78 97.88 -17.41
CA ARG A 886 -18.06 98.71 -18.60
C ARG A 886 -18.72 100.04 -18.21
N ARG A 887 -19.69 100.03 -17.29
CA ARG A 887 -20.35 101.24 -16.81
C ARG A 887 -19.39 102.19 -16.10
N TYR A 888 -18.53 101.65 -15.24
CA TYR A 888 -17.48 102.45 -14.57
C TYR A 888 -16.51 103.09 -15.56
N ASN A 889 -16.07 102.33 -16.58
CA ASN A 889 -15.18 102.85 -17.61
C ASN A 889 -15.85 103.96 -18.45
N ASP A 890 -17.14 103.83 -18.79
CA ASP A 890 -17.92 104.88 -19.46
C ASP A 890 -18.02 106.15 -18.61
N LEU A 891 -18.30 106.01 -17.30
CA LEU A 891 -18.31 107.12 -16.35
C LEU A 891 -16.97 107.87 -16.31
N THR A 892 -15.88 107.12 -16.22
CA THR A 892 -14.52 107.66 -16.20
C THR A 892 -14.22 108.45 -17.49
N SER A 893 -14.55 107.87 -18.66
CA SER A 893 -14.37 108.54 -19.95
C SER A 893 -15.22 109.80 -20.05
N ARG A 894 -16.51 109.72 -19.67
CA ARG A 894 -17.44 110.85 -19.72
C ARG A 894 -17.03 112.00 -18.82
N GLY A 895 -16.56 111.72 -17.61
CA GLY A 895 -16.05 112.74 -16.69
C GLY A 895 -14.83 113.46 -17.28
N ALA A 896 -13.87 112.70 -17.81
CA ALA A 896 -12.69 113.25 -18.47
C ALA A 896 -13.05 114.08 -19.71
N ASP A 897 -13.97 113.61 -20.53
CA ASP A 897 -14.43 114.32 -21.73
C ASP A 897 -15.12 115.63 -21.36
N LEU A 898 -16.08 115.63 -20.42
CA LEU A 898 -16.78 116.87 -20.01
C LEU A 898 -15.80 117.91 -19.43
N LEU A 899 -14.86 117.47 -18.59
CA LEU A 899 -13.83 118.34 -18.05
C LEU A 899 -12.96 118.92 -19.18
N LYS A 900 -12.56 118.11 -20.17
CA LYS A 900 -11.82 118.57 -21.34
C LYS A 900 -12.60 119.60 -22.17
N HIS A 901 -13.88 119.35 -22.44
CA HIS A 901 -14.74 120.30 -23.17
C HIS A 901 -14.88 121.63 -22.40
N ALA A 902 -14.98 121.59 -21.07
CA ALA A 902 -14.99 122.80 -20.25
C ALA A 902 -13.68 123.59 -20.35
N HIS A 903 -12.53 122.91 -20.32
CA HIS A 903 -11.21 123.52 -20.55
C HIS A 903 -11.09 124.17 -21.94
N GLU A 904 -11.65 123.55 -22.99
CA GLU A 904 -11.67 124.09 -24.36
C GLU A 904 -12.61 125.30 -24.51
N ALA A 905 -13.73 125.33 -23.76
CA ALA A 905 -14.70 126.43 -23.78
C ALA A 905 -14.18 127.69 -23.05
N LEU A 906 -13.39 127.53 -21.99
CA LEU A 906 -12.90 128.63 -21.16
C LEU A 906 -12.22 129.78 -21.92
N PRO A 907 -11.21 129.54 -22.79
CA PRO A 907 -10.57 130.62 -23.55
C PRO A 907 -11.54 131.31 -24.50
N LEU A 908 -12.53 130.59 -25.05
CA LEU A 908 -13.54 131.14 -25.95
C LEU A 908 -14.52 132.05 -25.21
N VAL A 909 -14.99 131.65 -24.01
CA VAL A 909 -15.81 132.51 -23.14
C VAL A 909 -15.05 133.79 -22.77
N GLN A 910 -13.80 133.66 -22.32
CA GLN A 910 -12.97 134.81 -21.95
C GLN A 910 -12.74 135.76 -23.13
N GLN A 911 -12.40 135.21 -24.31
CA GLN A 911 -12.20 136.00 -25.51
C GLN A 911 -13.48 136.72 -25.94
N PHE A 912 -14.63 136.03 -25.91
CA PHE A 912 -15.92 136.60 -26.26
C PHE A 912 -16.27 137.81 -25.37
N TYR A 913 -16.22 137.65 -24.04
CA TYR A 913 -16.56 138.75 -23.12
C TYR A 913 -15.51 139.87 -23.12
N ASN A 914 -14.23 139.56 -23.33
CA ASN A 914 -13.21 140.61 -23.49
C ASN A 914 -13.48 141.47 -24.72
N CYS A 915 -13.83 140.85 -25.86
CA CYS A 915 -14.20 141.59 -27.06
C CYS A 915 -15.52 142.34 -26.90
N HIS A 916 -16.55 141.70 -26.33
CA HIS A 916 -17.86 142.30 -26.03
C HIS A 916 -17.73 143.55 -25.16
N ASN A 917 -17.05 143.43 -24.01
CA ASN A 917 -16.89 144.55 -23.07
C ASN A 917 -16.10 145.69 -23.71
N ARG A 918 -15.00 145.39 -24.42
CA ARG A 918 -14.24 146.41 -25.15
C ARG A 918 -15.09 147.14 -26.20
N LEU A 919 -15.90 146.40 -26.95
CA LEU A 919 -16.79 146.98 -27.95
C LEU A 919 -17.87 147.84 -27.30
N VAL A 920 -18.48 147.36 -26.21
CA VAL A 920 -19.53 148.09 -25.46
C VAL A 920 -18.98 149.38 -24.85
N ASP A 921 -17.81 149.33 -24.21
CA ASP A 921 -17.16 150.51 -23.62
C ASP A 921 -16.87 151.58 -24.67
N TRP A 922 -16.34 151.15 -25.82
CA TRP A 922 -16.13 152.06 -26.95
C TRP A 922 -17.45 152.59 -27.50
N MET A 923 -18.45 151.73 -27.73
CA MET A 923 -19.77 152.15 -28.23
C MET A 923 -20.41 153.19 -27.31
N MET A 924 -20.32 153.02 -25.98
CA MET A 924 -20.79 154.02 -25.01
C MET A 924 -20.03 155.34 -25.13
N GLY A 925 -18.70 155.29 -25.25
CA GLY A 925 -17.87 156.47 -25.46
C GLY A 925 -18.18 157.20 -26.77
N ALA A 926 -18.36 156.45 -27.86
CA ALA A 926 -18.70 156.94 -29.18
C ALA A 926 -20.11 157.57 -29.18
N GLU A 927 -21.12 156.91 -28.61
CA GLU A 927 -22.48 157.43 -28.45
C GLU A 927 -22.48 158.78 -27.69
N ALA A 928 -21.71 158.88 -26.61
CA ALA A 928 -21.60 160.11 -25.82
C ALA A 928 -20.97 161.27 -26.64
N GLN A 929 -19.94 160.97 -27.45
CA GLN A 929 -19.33 161.95 -28.34
C GLN A 929 -20.27 162.37 -29.49
N ILE A 930 -21.04 161.45 -30.05
CA ILE A 930 -22.04 161.72 -31.10
C ILE A 930 -23.20 162.57 -30.57
N GLN A 931 -23.64 162.39 -29.32
CA GLN A 931 -24.76 163.14 -28.72
C GLN A 931 -24.42 164.59 -28.32
N SER A 932 -23.14 164.98 -28.40
CA SER A 932 -22.68 166.36 -28.18
C SER A 932 -23.39 167.38 -29.11
N ALA A 933 -23.78 168.52 -28.55
CA ALA A 933 -24.55 169.57 -29.22
C ALA A 933 -23.78 170.27 -30.37
N GLU A 934 -22.44 170.28 -30.32
CA GLU A 934 -21.54 170.70 -31.41
C GLU A 934 -20.34 169.72 -31.49
N PRO A 935 -20.43 168.64 -32.28
CA PRO A 935 -19.30 167.72 -32.45
C PRO A 935 -18.18 168.39 -33.22
N ARG A 936 -16.93 168.31 -32.73
CA ARG A 936 -15.75 168.80 -33.45
C ARG A 936 -15.41 167.84 -34.59
N GLU A 937 -14.98 168.37 -35.72
CA GLU A 937 -14.63 167.59 -36.92
C GLU A 937 -13.52 166.56 -36.63
N GLU A 938 -12.56 166.93 -35.78
CA GLU A 938 -11.47 166.03 -35.35
C GLU A 938 -11.98 164.81 -34.55
N ASP A 939 -13.04 164.97 -33.75
CA ASP A 939 -13.60 163.88 -32.94
C ASP A 939 -14.37 162.86 -33.81
N ILE A 940 -15.12 163.33 -34.81
CA ILE A 940 -15.83 162.45 -35.76
C ILE A 940 -14.84 161.71 -36.66
N ALA A 941 -13.80 162.38 -37.16
CA ALA A 941 -12.75 161.74 -37.97
C ALA A 941 -11.98 160.67 -37.16
N ARG A 942 -11.76 160.92 -35.86
CA ARG A 942 -11.14 159.94 -34.96
C ARG A 942 -12.04 158.73 -34.74
N LEU A 943 -13.35 158.92 -34.52
CA LEU A 943 -14.32 157.82 -34.40
C LEU A 943 -14.43 156.99 -35.70
N GLU A 944 -14.36 157.62 -36.88
CA GLU A 944 -14.29 156.89 -38.16
C GLU A 944 -13.02 156.02 -38.26
N LEU A 945 -11.89 156.54 -37.77
CA LEU A 945 -10.62 155.81 -37.73
C LEU A 945 -10.65 154.66 -36.73
N ASP A 946 -11.26 154.86 -35.57
CA ASP A 946 -11.45 153.84 -34.53
C ASP A 946 -12.34 152.68 -35.04
N ILE A 947 -13.42 152.99 -35.79
CA ILE A 947 -14.25 151.99 -36.47
C ILE A 947 -13.43 151.14 -37.43
N GLN A 948 -12.68 151.78 -38.34
CA GLN A 948 -11.96 151.07 -39.40
C GLN A 948 -10.71 150.34 -38.91
N GLY A 949 -10.04 150.88 -37.89
CA GLY A 949 -8.76 150.36 -37.39
C GLY A 949 -8.88 149.35 -36.26
N GLU A 950 -9.71 149.63 -35.24
CA GLU A 950 -9.70 148.85 -33.99
C GLU A 950 -11.00 148.07 -33.76
N PHE A 951 -12.18 148.70 -33.90
CA PHE A 951 -13.42 148.12 -33.38
C PHE A 951 -14.18 147.24 -34.38
N ARG A 952 -13.98 147.40 -35.70
CA ARG A 952 -14.48 146.43 -36.69
C ARG A 952 -13.83 145.04 -36.53
N PRO A 953 -12.49 144.92 -36.37
CA PRO A 953 -11.86 143.64 -36.02
C PRO A 953 -12.35 143.04 -34.70
N VAL A 954 -12.63 143.87 -33.68
CA VAL A 954 -13.18 143.39 -32.39
C VAL A 954 -14.59 142.81 -32.58
N LEU A 955 -15.45 143.46 -33.36
CA LEU A 955 -16.77 142.95 -33.71
C LEU A 955 -16.69 141.67 -34.56
N GLU A 956 -15.76 141.59 -35.52
CA GLU A 956 -15.50 140.36 -36.28
C GLU A 956 -15.07 139.22 -35.36
N SER A 957 -14.27 139.49 -34.33
CA SER A 957 -13.90 138.49 -33.32
C SER A 957 -15.11 138.03 -32.50
N ILE A 958 -16.04 138.92 -32.12
CA ILE A 958 -17.31 138.56 -31.47
C ILE A 958 -18.14 137.66 -32.40
N ASN A 959 -18.21 138.00 -33.69
CA ASN A 959 -18.94 137.25 -34.73
C ASN A 959 -18.33 135.88 -35.04
N GLN A 960 -17.03 135.71 -34.81
CA GLN A 960 -16.34 134.42 -34.98
C GLN A 960 -16.46 133.54 -33.73
N VAL A 961 -16.18 134.12 -32.55
CA VAL A 961 -16.12 133.37 -31.29
C VAL A 961 -17.52 133.07 -30.74
N GLY A 962 -18.49 133.96 -30.93
CA GLY A 962 -19.87 133.79 -30.46
C GLY A 962 -20.52 132.48 -30.97
N PRO A 963 -20.55 132.22 -32.28
CA PRO A 963 -21.06 130.96 -32.83
C PRO A 963 -20.28 129.71 -32.38
N GLN A 964 -18.94 129.82 -32.26
CA GLN A 964 -18.10 128.72 -31.76
C GLN A 964 -18.45 128.36 -30.31
N LEU A 965 -18.68 129.36 -29.46
CA LEU A 965 -19.10 129.17 -28.09
C LEU A 965 -20.52 128.57 -28.00
N CYS A 966 -21.42 128.96 -28.90
CA CYS A 966 -22.76 128.37 -28.99
C CYS A 966 -22.73 126.89 -29.42
N GLN A 967 -21.77 126.51 -30.26
CA GLN A 967 -21.58 125.13 -30.69
C GLN A 967 -21.03 124.23 -29.57
N ILE A 968 -20.09 124.75 -28.78
CA ILE A 968 -19.48 124.02 -27.66
C ILE A 968 -20.43 123.98 -26.45
N SER A 969 -21.25 125.01 -26.28
CA SER A 969 -22.18 125.16 -25.16
C SER A 969 -23.63 125.42 -25.61
N PRO A 970 -24.31 124.43 -26.21
CA PRO A 970 -25.67 124.60 -26.72
C PRO A 970 -26.69 124.73 -25.58
N GLY A 971 -27.60 125.71 -25.64
CA GLY A 971 -28.67 125.90 -24.65
C GLY A 971 -29.05 127.36 -24.42
N GLU A 972 -29.59 127.69 -23.24
CA GLU A 972 -29.93 129.08 -22.87
C GLU A 972 -28.71 130.01 -22.90
N GLY A 973 -27.52 129.48 -22.57
CA GLY A 973 -26.27 130.20 -22.69
C GLY A 973 -25.98 130.60 -24.15
N ALA A 974 -26.15 129.69 -25.10
CA ALA A 974 -26.01 130.00 -26.53
C ALA A 974 -26.98 131.09 -26.99
N GLN A 975 -28.25 131.04 -26.59
CA GLN A 975 -29.22 132.10 -26.90
C GLN A 975 -28.80 133.47 -26.34
N THR A 976 -28.19 133.47 -25.14
CA THR A 976 -27.67 134.70 -24.53
C THR A 976 -26.49 135.27 -25.32
N ILE A 977 -25.56 134.41 -25.74
CA ILE A 977 -24.41 134.78 -26.58
C ILE A 977 -24.87 135.27 -27.96
N GLU A 978 -25.76 134.56 -28.65
CA GLU A 978 -26.37 134.99 -29.92
C GLU A 978 -27.08 136.34 -29.79
N GLY A 979 -27.80 136.56 -28.69
CA GLY A 979 -28.46 137.81 -28.37
C GLY A 979 -27.47 138.96 -28.14
N LEU A 980 -26.34 138.70 -27.49
CA LEU A 980 -25.24 139.67 -27.33
C LEU A 980 -24.61 140.00 -28.67
N VAL A 981 -24.21 138.99 -29.46
CA VAL A 981 -23.67 139.17 -30.82
C VAL A 981 -24.61 140.01 -31.67
N THR A 982 -25.88 139.66 -31.74
CA THR A 982 -26.87 140.36 -32.57
C THR A 982 -27.05 141.82 -32.12
N ARG A 983 -27.10 142.05 -30.82
CA ARG A 983 -27.25 143.40 -30.23
C ARG A 983 -26.02 144.25 -30.48
N ASP A 984 -24.83 143.69 -30.32
CA ASP A 984 -23.56 144.38 -30.57
C ASP A 984 -23.43 144.78 -32.03
N ASN A 985 -23.72 143.88 -32.98
CA ASN A 985 -23.72 144.22 -34.41
C ASN A 985 -24.69 145.35 -34.71
N ARG A 986 -25.95 145.24 -34.27
CA ARG A 986 -26.98 146.27 -34.51
C ARG A 986 -26.59 147.62 -33.91
N ARG A 987 -26.04 147.61 -32.69
CA ARG A 987 -25.65 148.83 -31.98
C ARG A 987 -24.41 149.45 -32.61
N PHE A 988 -23.42 148.64 -32.99
CA PHE A 988 -22.24 149.06 -33.72
C PHE A 988 -22.60 149.67 -35.08
N ASP A 989 -23.45 149.01 -35.86
CA ASP A 989 -23.90 149.50 -37.18
C ASP A 989 -24.65 150.82 -37.04
N ALA A 990 -25.54 150.96 -36.04
CA ALA A 990 -26.26 152.20 -35.79
C ALA A 990 -25.34 153.35 -35.40
N ILE A 991 -24.31 153.09 -34.58
CA ILE A 991 -23.29 154.07 -34.19
C ILE A 991 -22.44 154.47 -35.39
N ALA A 992 -21.97 153.48 -36.18
CA ALA A 992 -21.20 153.72 -37.38
C ALA A 992 -21.97 154.55 -38.42
N GLU A 993 -23.26 154.26 -38.62
CA GLU A 993 -24.12 155.03 -39.51
C GLU A 993 -24.34 156.46 -39.00
N GLN A 994 -24.51 156.66 -37.69
CA GLN A 994 -24.62 158.01 -37.11
C GLN A 994 -23.34 158.82 -37.28
N ILE A 995 -22.17 158.20 -37.08
CA ILE A 995 -20.86 158.82 -37.30
C ILE A 995 -20.74 159.25 -38.76
N GLN A 996 -21.03 158.34 -39.70
CA GLN A 996 -20.97 158.63 -41.14
C GLN A 996 -21.92 159.76 -41.55
N ARG A 997 -23.19 159.73 -41.12
CA ARG A 997 -24.17 160.79 -41.41
C ARG A 997 -23.74 162.15 -40.84
N LYS A 998 -23.09 162.18 -39.68
CA LYS A 998 -22.55 163.42 -39.10
C LYS A 998 -21.31 163.90 -39.85
N GLY A 999 -20.42 163.00 -40.27
CA GLY A 999 -19.29 163.31 -41.14
C GLY A 999 -19.74 163.94 -42.48
N GLU A 1000 -20.76 163.37 -43.12
CA GLU A 1000 -21.34 163.88 -44.37
C GLU A 1000 -22.01 165.27 -44.18
N ARG A 1001 -22.73 165.51 -43.08
CA ARG A 1001 -23.30 166.83 -42.76
C ARG A 1001 -22.23 167.90 -42.57
N ILE A 1002 -21.10 167.56 -41.92
CA ILE A 1002 -19.99 168.50 -41.73
C ILE A 1002 -19.33 168.83 -43.07
N GLN A 1003 -19.16 167.86 -43.98
CA GLN A 1003 -18.66 168.12 -45.34
C GLN A 1003 -19.62 168.99 -46.19
N LEU A 1004 -20.94 168.75 -46.12
CA LEU A 1004 -21.95 169.53 -46.85
C LEU A 1004 -22.06 171.00 -46.38
N SER A 1005 -21.82 171.26 -45.09
CA SER A 1005 -21.84 172.63 -44.53
C SER A 1005 -20.70 173.54 -45.04
N LYS A 1006 -19.60 172.96 -45.57
CA LYS A 1006 -18.45 173.69 -46.13
C LYS A 1006 -18.68 174.23 -47.55
N GLN A 1007 -19.72 173.79 -48.28
CA GLN A 1007 -19.95 174.22 -49.67
C GLN A 1007 -20.76 175.52 -49.84
N VAL A 1008 -21.44 176.05 -48.79
CA VAL A 1008 -22.44 177.14 -48.94
C VAL A 1008 -21.92 178.56 -48.61
N ARG A 1009 -20.65 178.76 -48.19
CA ARG A 1009 -20.12 180.08 -47.74
C ARG A 1009 -19.16 180.82 -48.70
N LYS A 1010 -19.23 180.62 -50.01
CA LYS A 1010 -18.48 181.46 -50.99
C LYS A 1010 -19.40 182.04 -52.07
N PHE A 1011 -19.32 183.36 -52.23
CA PHE A 1011 -19.95 184.32 -53.17
C PHE A 1011 -21.13 185.17 -52.62
N PRO A 1012 -21.05 186.53 -52.69
CA PRO A 1012 -22.19 187.42 -52.44
C PRO A 1012 -23.20 187.43 -53.59
#